data_AF-A0A7X3TT28-F1
#
_entry.id   AF-A0A7X3TT28-F1
#
_cell.length_a   1.000
_cell.length_b   1.000
_cell.length_c   1.000
_cell.angle_alpha   90.00
_cell.angle_beta   90.00
_cell.angle_gamma   90.00
#
_symmetry.space_group_name_H-M   'P 1'
#
loop_
_entity.id
_entity.type
_entity.pdbx_description
1 polymer ?
#
loop_
_entity_poly.entity_id
_entity_poly.type
_entity_poly.pdbx_seq_one_letter_code
_entity_poly.pdbx_strand_id
1 'polypeptide(L)'
;MNDPIAAFEKIRDNFILYVKTAFGTRFPGLEEEREELLRQPGVLNQEPWLEPLPSYQSSGKTIDDLDGSDLPGLNGHQQDLFKSFVKCGLFGDNKLHHHQVVMLQRVLTGRHCVVTAGTGSGKTEAFLLPLFAQLVKEVPGWSRPGQPHEHVHDWWNNRDWQDSCKKGNKLERSFRVPQRGHEVRRSAVRALILYPMNALVEDQLTRLRKALNSDQAQTWFEEQSPGNRIYLGRYNGSTPVAGHELRRTRNPHTEKILELCERMQEADKAYEAACQHARKNPRDCEVIDFFPSLNGAEMRSRWDMQDQPPDILITNFSMLSIMLMREADEPIFEKTREWLEGEDLPADQRAQTKESRVFHLIVDELHLYRGTAGAEVAYLLRLLLHRLGLHPDHPQLRILASSASLKAQDQRSRQFLKDFFGSADFDVIEGMQEPMLKPSTALPLAPFEHLAVASEITDATLAEAAEMLGTDSTPVRFFDAVDSLDLQAHLLDACIIDRAVRAVSLTDMAKRLFPSHNLNAAKQGVRGILMTSSLFEQYERERTVPSFRIHCFFRNIEGLWASSKPLAGTPDNRPIGKLYPDTRIISDGGHRVLELLYCEHCGTVFLGGQKLVTPEQEIELLSTTPDIEGIPERQAARFVERRTYREFGVFWPQGDQEYDKPSRWRHSKFREIRRGRNA
;
A
#
# COMPACT_ATOMS: atom_id res chain seq x y z
N MET A 1 7.79 14.43 -4.31
CA MET A 1 8.89 13.82 -5.11
C MET A 1 9.18 14.76 -6.28
N ASN A 2 10.37 15.36 -6.33
CA ASN A 2 10.63 16.50 -7.23
C ASN A 2 11.02 16.07 -8.65
N ASP A 3 11.70 14.94 -8.78
CA ASP A 3 12.07 14.36 -10.08
C ASP A 3 11.83 12.85 -10.06
N PRO A 4 10.70 12.39 -10.61
CA PRO A 4 10.35 10.98 -10.54
C PRO A 4 11.18 10.10 -11.48
N ILE A 5 11.68 10.64 -12.59
CA ILE A 5 12.52 9.88 -13.53
C ILE A 5 13.89 9.64 -12.89
N ALA A 6 14.49 10.66 -12.28
CA ALA A 6 15.73 10.49 -11.52
C ALA A 6 15.55 9.57 -10.31
N ALA A 7 14.40 9.61 -9.63
CA ALA A 7 14.10 8.68 -8.53
C ALA A 7 14.10 7.22 -9.02
N PHE A 8 13.46 6.95 -10.17
CA PHE A 8 13.49 5.63 -10.81
C PHE A 8 14.91 5.19 -11.16
N GLU A 9 15.70 6.06 -11.78
CA GLU A 9 17.10 5.78 -12.14
C GLU A 9 17.96 5.51 -10.91
N LYS A 10 17.77 6.27 -9.84
CA LYS A 10 18.46 6.07 -8.55
C LYS A 10 18.13 4.71 -7.93
N ILE A 11 16.88 4.26 -7.99
CA ILE A 11 16.50 2.92 -7.50
C ILE A 11 17.22 1.84 -8.31
N ARG A 12 17.21 1.94 -9.65
CA ARG A 12 17.95 1.03 -10.54
C ARG A 12 19.44 1.01 -10.20
N ASP A 13 20.06 2.17 -10.10
CA ASP A 13 21.51 2.29 -9.90
C ASP A 13 21.92 1.81 -8.50
N ASN A 14 21.10 2.05 -7.47
CA ASN A 14 21.29 1.48 -6.14
C ASN A 14 21.16 -0.04 -6.14
N PHE A 15 20.20 -0.60 -6.89
CA PHE A 15 20.06 -2.05 -7.01
C PHE A 15 21.27 -2.66 -7.70
N ILE A 16 21.74 -2.07 -8.81
CA ILE A 16 22.96 -2.50 -9.50
C ILE A 16 24.16 -2.41 -8.55
N LEU A 17 24.29 -1.32 -7.78
CA LEU A 17 25.34 -1.16 -6.78
C LEU A 17 25.28 -2.24 -5.69
N TYR A 18 24.08 -2.57 -5.20
CA TYR A 18 23.87 -3.69 -4.29
C TYR A 18 24.35 -5.01 -4.91
N VAL A 19 23.96 -5.30 -6.15
CA VAL A 19 24.41 -6.52 -6.85
C VAL A 19 25.94 -6.57 -6.95
N LYS A 20 26.57 -5.46 -7.33
CA LYS A 20 28.05 -5.34 -7.42
C LYS A 20 28.74 -5.57 -6.07
N THR A 21 28.16 -5.07 -4.98
CA THR A 21 28.77 -5.14 -3.64
C THR A 21 28.52 -6.46 -2.94
N ALA A 22 27.32 -7.04 -3.06
CA ALA A 22 26.94 -8.28 -2.40
C ALA A 22 27.39 -9.54 -3.15
N PHE A 23 27.43 -9.49 -4.49
CA PHE A 23 27.70 -10.66 -5.36
C PHE A 23 28.98 -10.46 -6.19
N GLY A 24 29.96 -9.75 -5.66
CA GLY A 24 31.21 -9.44 -6.38
C GLY A 24 32.06 -10.69 -6.65
N THR A 25 32.59 -10.79 -7.86
CA THR A 25 33.56 -11.82 -8.27
C THR A 25 34.97 -11.23 -8.34
N ARG A 26 35.98 -12.09 -8.50
CA ARG A 26 37.37 -11.65 -8.69
C ARG A 26 37.71 -11.25 -10.13
N PHE A 27 36.73 -11.27 -11.04
CA PHE A 27 36.90 -11.11 -12.49
C PHE A 27 36.31 -9.79 -12.96
N PRO A 28 37.10 -8.70 -13.13
CA PRO A 28 36.58 -7.38 -13.47
C PRO A 28 35.77 -7.32 -14.78
N GLY A 29 36.17 -8.09 -15.81
CA GLY A 29 35.44 -8.12 -17.08
C GLY A 29 34.09 -8.84 -16.97
N LEU A 30 33.93 -9.75 -16.00
CA LEU A 30 32.63 -10.31 -15.63
C LEU A 30 31.74 -9.26 -14.96
N GLU A 31 32.31 -8.46 -14.06
CA GLU A 31 31.59 -7.39 -13.38
C GLU A 31 31.07 -6.32 -14.34
N GLU A 32 31.89 -5.93 -15.31
CA GLU A 32 31.54 -4.98 -16.37
C GLU A 32 30.41 -5.51 -17.26
N GLU A 33 30.54 -6.72 -17.80
CA GLU A 33 29.49 -7.33 -18.63
C GLU A 33 28.20 -7.52 -17.84
N ARG A 34 28.29 -7.90 -16.55
CA ARG A 34 27.12 -8.02 -15.68
C ARG A 34 26.42 -6.68 -15.55
N GLU A 35 27.14 -5.60 -15.26
CA GLU A 35 26.54 -4.28 -15.15
C GLU A 35 25.88 -3.83 -16.46
N GLU A 36 26.56 -4.01 -17.60
CA GLU A 36 25.99 -3.72 -18.92
C GLU A 36 24.71 -4.50 -19.16
N LEU A 37 24.70 -5.80 -18.85
CA LEU A 37 23.54 -6.66 -18.99
C LEU A 37 22.37 -6.21 -18.10
N LEU A 38 22.64 -5.85 -16.85
CA LEU A 38 21.61 -5.34 -15.93
C LEU A 38 21.00 -4.02 -16.38
N ARG A 39 21.75 -3.19 -17.12
CA ARG A 39 21.26 -1.92 -17.68
C ARG A 39 20.45 -2.10 -18.96
N GLN A 40 20.42 -3.29 -19.56
CA GLN A 40 19.62 -3.55 -20.74
C GLN A 40 18.12 -3.55 -20.40
N PRO A 41 17.28 -2.87 -21.21
CA PRO A 41 15.83 -2.89 -21.01
C PRO A 41 15.26 -4.31 -20.99
N GLY A 42 14.55 -4.65 -19.91
CA GLY A 42 13.88 -5.95 -19.73
C GLY A 42 14.65 -6.98 -18.90
N VAL A 43 15.90 -6.69 -18.56
CA VAL A 43 16.69 -7.53 -17.65
C VAL A 43 16.35 -7.21 -16.20
N LEU A 44 16.83 -6.08 -15.68
CA LEU A 44 16.53 -5.61 -14.33
C LEU A 44 15.23 -4.79 -14.31
N ASN A 45 15.10 -3.87 -15.26
CA ASN A 45 14.00 -2.92 -15.33
C ASN A 45 13.63 -2.60 -16.77
N GLN A 46 12.44 -2.05 -16.96
CA GLN A 46 12.05 -1.36 -18.20
C GLN A 46 11.99 0.14 -17.96
N GLU A 47 11.91 0.95 -19.01
CA GLU A 47 11.62 2.38 -18.83
C GLU A 47 10.27 2.57 -18.11
N PRO A 48 10.12 3.62 -17.28
CA PRO A 48 8.88 3.87 -16.58
C PRO A 48 7.75 4.18 -17.56
N TRP A 49 6.54 3.74 -17.25
CA TRP A 49 5.35 4.14 -18.00
C TRP A 49 4.62 5.26 -17.26
N LEU A 50 4.11 6.21 -18.03
CA LEU A 50 3.45 7.42 -17.56
C LEU A 50 1.97 7.35 -17.92
N GLU A 51 1.13 7.67 -16.93
CA GLU A 51 -0.33 7.70 -17.05
C GLU A 51 -0.86 8.97 -16.38
N PRO A 52 -1.23 10.02 -17.13
CA PRO A 52 -1.93 11.16 -16.57
C PRO A 52 -3.32 10.72 -16.10
N LEU A 53 -3.72 11.18 -14.92
CA LEU A 53 -5.01 10.88 -14.33
C LEU A 53 -6.02 11.93 -14.80
N PRO A 54 -7.12 11.53 -15.48
CA PRO A 54 -8.19 12.45 -15.83
C PRO A 54 -8.83 13.07 -14.59
N SER A 55 -9.21 14.34 -14.69
CA SER A 55 -10.04 14.99 -13.67
C SER A 55 -11.43 14.36 -13.64
N TYR A 56 -12.00 14.22 -12.45
CA TYR A 56 -13.38 13.81 -12.25
C TYR A 56 -14.26 15.04 -12.05
N GLN A 57 -15.48 14.99 -12.57
CA GLN A 57 -16.43 16.08 -12.48
C GLN A 57 -16.57 16.59 -11.04
N SER A 58 -16.28 17.87 -10.85
CA SER A 58 -16.45 18.54 -9.57
C SER A 58 -17.93 18.66 -9.21
N SER A 59 -18.26 18.56 -7.93
CA SER A 59 -19.57 18.95 -7.42
C SER A 59 -19.75 20.47 -7.34
N GLY A 60 -18.65 21.23 -7.43
CA GLY A 60 -18.61 22.67 -7.17
C GLY A 60 -18.66 23.05 -5.68
N LYS A 61 -18.80 22.08 -4.78
CA LYS A 61 -18.93 22.28 -3.32
C LYS A 61 -17.69 21.82 -2.57
N THR A 62 -17.26 22.59 -1.58
CA THR A 62 -16.37 22.15 -0.49
C THR A 62 -17.18 21.48 0.63
N ILE A 63 -16.51 20.98 1.68
CA ILE A 63 -17.20 20.46 2.88
C ILE A 63 -18.06 21.54 3.55
N ASP A 64 -17.57 22.78 3.59
CA ASP A 64 -18.27 23.89 4.24
C ASP A 64 -19.54 24.31 3.47
N ASP A 65 -19.55 24.11 2.14
CA ASP A 65 -20.67 24.40 1.25
C ASP A 65 -21.80 23.36 1.31
N LEU A 66 -21.62 22.22 2.00
CA LEU A 66 -22.66 21.20 2.13
C LEU A 66 -23.82 21.72 2.97
N ASP A 67 -25.06 21.49 2.55
CA ASP A 67 -26.26 21.92 3.26
C ASP A 67 -27.14 20.74 3.69
N GLY A 68 -28.31 21.03 4.29
CA GLY A 68 -29.24 20.00 4.75
C GLY A 68 -29.80 19.10 3.64
N SER A 69 -29.77 19.54 2.36
CA SER A 69 -30.13 18.69 1.23
C SER A 69 -29.04 17.68 0.88
N ASP A 70 -27.77 18.03 1.15
CA ASP A 70 -26.63 17.13 0.98
C ASP A 70 -26.45 16.16 2.16
N LEU A 71 -26.91 16.57 3.34
CA LEU A 71 -26.77 15.83 4.61
C LEU A 71 -28.14 15.40 5.18
N PRO A 72 -28.96 14.64 4.44
CA PRO A 72 -30.29 14.27 4.89
C PRO A 72 -30.23 13.45 6.18
N GLY A 73 -31.13 13.76 7.11
CA GLY A 73 -31.20 13.09 8.42
C GLY A 73 -30.16 13.55 9.45
N LEU A 74 -29.37 14.58 9.16
CA LEU A 74 -28.58 15.30 10.17
C LEU A 74 -29.28 16.62 10.50
N ASN A 75 -29.42 16.92 11.80
CA ASN A 75 -29.86 18.25 12.25
C ASN A 75 -28.73 19.28 12.14
N GLY A 76 -29.02 20.57 12.27
CA GLY A 76 -28.02 21.65 12.08
C GLY A 76 -26.75 21.47 12.93
N HIS A 77 -26.89 21.11 14.20
CA HIS A 77 -25.74 20.85 15.07
C HIS A 77 -24.90 19.65 14.59
N GLN A 78 -25.56 18.56 14.18
CA GLN A 78 -24.87 17.38 13.63
C GLN A 78 -24.18 17.69 12.28
N GLN A 79 -24.74 18.59 11.47
CA GLN A 79 -24.10 19.04 10.24
C GLN A 79 -22.79 19.78 10.54
N ASP A 80 -22.78 20.69 11.52
CA ASP A 80 -21.59 21.42 11.93
C ASP A 80 -20.51 20.48 12.52
N LEU A 81 -20.93 19.51 13.34
CA LEU A 81 -20.03 18.47 13.86
C LEU A 81 -19.44 17.62 12.73
N PHE A 82 -20.24 17.23 11.74
CA PHE A 82 -19.78 16.44 10.61
C PHE A 82 -18.73 17.22 9.79
N LYS A 83 -19.03 18.47 9.44
CA LYS A 83 -18.12 19.33 8.66
C LYS A 83 -16.78 19.51 9.37
N SER A 84 -16.82 19.92 10.65
CA SER A 84 -15.60 20.12 11.44
C SER A 84 -14.80 18.83 11.64
N PHE A 85 -15.47 17.70 11.84
CA PHE A 85 -14.80 16.41 12.01
C PHE A 85 -14.12 15.90 10.73
N VAL A 86 -14.78 15.98 9.57
CA VAL A 86 -14.20 15.57 8.29
C VAL A 86 -12.94 16.37 7.96
N LYS A 87 -12.93 17.66 8.31
CA LYS A 87 -11.78 18.57 8.12
C LYS A 87 -10.57 18.26 9.02
N CYS A 88 -10.72 17.42 10.05
CA CYS A 88 -9.61 17.03 10.94
C CYS A 88 -8.57 16.12 10.26
N GLY A 89 -8.82 15.65 9.03
CA GLY A 89 -7.82 14.87 8.29
C GLY A 89 -8.38 13.97 7.18
N LEU A 90 -9.70 13.77 7.11
CA LEU A 90 -10.31 12.97 6.05
C LEU A 90 -10.38 13.74 4.73
N PHE A 91 -10.78 15.03 4.77
CA PHE A 91 -10.91 15.87 3.59
C PHE A 91 -10.50 17.31 3.90
N GLY A 92 -9.64 17.90 3.07
CA GLY A 92 -9.20 19.30 3.22
C GLY A 92 -10.17 20.31 2.61
N ASP A 93 -9.67 21.49 2.24
CA ASP A 93 -10.47 22.58 1.63
C ASP A 93 -10.72 22.40 0.11
N ASN A 94 -10.47 21.20 -0.41
CA ASN A 94 -10.69 20.90 -1.83
C ASN A 94 -12.19 20.83 -2.16
N LYS A 95 -12.53 20.92 -3.45
CA LYS A 95 -13.89 20.64 -3.92
C LYS A 95 -14.12 19.13 -3.97
N LEU A 96 -15.30 18.70 -3.51
CA LEU A 96 -15.74 17.31 -3.59
C LEU A 96 -16.03 16.95 -5.03
N HIS A 97 -15.75 15.70 -5.42
CA HIS A 97 -16.24 15.16 -6.68
C HIS A 97 -17.75 14.95 -6.64
N HIS A 98 -18.42 15.06 -7.79
CA HIS A 98 -19.86 14.88 -7.90
C HIS A 98 -20.32 13.53 -7.32
N HIS A 99 -19.62 12.45 -7.62
CA HIS A 99 -19.96 11.11 -7.13
C HIS A 99 -19.81 10.97 -5.60
N GLN A 100 -18.94 11.75 -4.94
CA GLN A 100 -18.79 11.74 -3.48
C GLN A 100 -20.02 12.34 -2.80
N VAL A 101 -20.50 13.48 -3.31
CA VAL A 101 -21.73 14.13 -2.80
C VAL A 101 -22.96 13.26 -3.04
N VAL A 102 -23.08 12.66 -4.23
CA VAL A 102 -24.20 11.74 -4.53
C VAL A 102 -24.16 10.51 -3.63
N MET A 103 -22.98 9.92 -3.40
CA MET A 103 -22.83 8.78 -2.49
C MET A 103 -23.26 9.14 -1.06
N LEU A 104 -22.80 10.29 -0.55
CA LEU A 104 -23.18 10.81 0.75
C LEU A 104 -24.70 10.96 0.89
N GLN A 105 -25.35 11.64 -0.06
CA GLN A 105 -26.80 11.84 -0.07
C GLN A 105 -27.57 10.51 -0.08
N ARG A 106 -27.23 9.60 -1.02
CA ARG A 106 -27.98 8.34 -1.21
C ARG A 106 -27.87 7.42 0.00
N VAL A 107 -26.68 7.28 0.57
CA VAL A 107 -26.47 6.43 1.75
C VAL A 107 -27.23 6.97 2.96
N LEU A 108 -27.20 8.29 3.19
CA LEU A 108 -27.92 8.92 4.28
C LEU A 108 -29.45 8.80 4.14
N THR A 109 -29.98 8.69 2.92
CA THR A 109 -31.42 8.39 2.67
C THR A 109 -31.80 6.92 2.83
N GLY A 110 -30.85 6.04 3.10
CA GLY A 110 -31.15 4.63 3.38
C GLY A 110 -30.64 3.62 2.36
N ARG A 111 -30.02 4.06 1.26
CA ARG A 111 -29.71 3.21 0.11
C ARG A 111 -28.39 2.45 0.28
N HIS A 112 -28.34 1.23 -0.26
CA HIS A 112 -27.08 0.57 -0.56
C HIS A 112 -26.48 1.18 -1.84
N CYS A 113 -25.18 1.42 -1.84
CA CYS A 113 -24.54 2.16 -2.92
C CYS A 113 -23.22 1.53 -3.36
N VAL A 114 -22.95 1.57 -4.66
CA VAL A 114 -21.67 1.17 -5.25
C VAL A 114 -21.09 2.33 -6.04
N VAL A 115 -19.91 2.81 -5.67
CA VAL A 115 -19.19 3.82 -6.45
C VAL A 115 -18.32 3.14 -7.50
N THR A 116 -18.45 3.57 -8.76
CA THR A 116 -17.68 3.02 -9.87
C THR A 116 -16.80 4.08 -10.50
N ALA A 117 -15.50 4.01 -10.23
CA ALA A 117 -14.53 4.98 -10.72
C ALA A 117 -13.12 4.38 -10.77
N GLY A 118 -12.22 5.04 -11.50
CA GLY A 118 -10.81 4.64 -11.56
C GLY A 118 -10.08 4.84 -10.23
N THR A 119 -8.88 4.29 -10.13
CA THR A 119 -7.99 4.52 -8.98
C THR A 119 -7.58 6.00 -8.90
N GLY A 120 -7.53 6.56 -7.69
CA GLY A 120 -7.22 7.98 -7.47
C GLY A 120 -8.40 8.95 -7.69
N SER A 121 -9.62 8.45 -7.90
CA SER A 121 -10.83 9.26 -8.09
C SER A 121 -11.53 9.69 -6.80
N GLY A 122 -11.00 9.31 -5.63
CA GLY A 122 -11.63 9.59 -4.34
C GLY A 122 -12.75 8.62 -3.93
N LYS A 123 -12.70 7.36 -4.41
CA LYS A 123 -13.65 6.28 -4.02
C LYS A 123 -13.70 6.05 -2.52
N THR A 124 -12.55 6.12 -1.86
CA THR A 124 -12.46 5.91 -0.41
C THR A 124 -13.25 6.97 0.33
N GLU A 125 -13.03 8.23 0.02
CA GLU A 125 -13.74 9.37 0.59
C GLU A 125 -15.25 9.23 0.32
N ALA A 126 -15.64 8.74 -0.87
CA ALA A 126 -17.05 8.52 -1.20
C ALA A 126 -17.77 7.60 -0.19
N PHE A 127 -17.15 6.53 0.29
CA PHE A 127 -17.77 5.66 1.31
C PHE A 127 -17.44 6.06 2.76
N LEU A 128 -16.35 6.79 3.01
CA LEU A 128 -16.00 7.25 4.36
C LEU A 128 -16.83 8.46 4.80
N LEU A 129 -17.17 9.38 3.89
CA LEU A 129 -18.03 10.53 4.18
C LEU A 129 -19.38 10.12 4.81
N PRO A 130 -20.19 9.22 4.20
CA PRO A 130 -21.45 8.80 4.82
C PRO A 130 -21.24 8.00 6.11
N LEU A 131 -20.15 7.23 6.22
CA LEU A 131 -19.80 6.56 7.47
C LEU A 131 -19.56 7.57 8.60
N PHE A 132 -18.76 8.60 8.34
CA PHE A 132 -18.45 9.64 9.32
C PHE A 132 -19.69 10.43 9.69
N ALA A 133 -20.55 10.75 8.72
CA ALA A 133 -21.85 11.37 8.97
C ALA A 133 -22.72 10.51 9.89
N GLN A 134 -22.70 9.18 9.75
CA GLN A 134 -23.41 8.29 10.65
C GLN A 134 -22.79 8.23 12.06
N LEU A 135 -21.46 8.13 12.16
CA LEU A 135 -20.77 8.07 13.46
C LEU A 135 -20.97 9.35 14.28
N VAL A 136 -20.90 10.51 13.63
CA VAL A 136 -21.09 11.82 14.28
C VAL A 136 -22.50 11.99 14.84
N LYS A 137 -23.53 11.32 14.29
CA LYS A 137 -24.89 11.35 14.87
C LYS A 137 -24.93 10.81 16.30
N GLU A 138 -24.07 9.85 16.64
CA GLU A 138 -24.03 9.25 17.98
C GLU A 138 -23.25 10.10 19.00
N VAL A 139 -22.30 10.93 18.54
CA VAL A 139 -21.35 11.66 19.39
C VAL A 139 -22.04 12.52 20.47
N PRO A 140 -23.08 13.32 20.17
CA PRO A 140 -23.77 14.12 21.20
C PRO A 140 -24.47 13.28 22.28
N GLY A 141 -24.76 12.01 21.99
CA GLY A 141 -25.43 11.09 22.91
C GLY A 141 -24.49 10.28 23.81
N TRP A 142 -23.17 10.42 23.65
CA TRP A 142 -22.21 9.63 24.43
C TRP A 142 -22.05 10.16 25.85
N SER A 143 -22.31 9.28 26.82
CA SER A 143 -22.00 9.53 28.22
C SER A 143 -20.51 9.72 28.44
N ARG A 144 -20.14 10.60 29.37
CA ARG A 144 -18.74 10.76 29.79
C ARG A 144 -18.20 9.44 30.33
N PRO A 145 -16.97 9.05 29.96
CA PRO A 145 -16.36 7.84 30.49
C PRO A 145 -16.08 7.97 31.98
N GLY A 146 -15.90 6.83 32.64
CA GLY A 146 -15.43 6.78 34.02
C GLY A 146 -13.95 7.14 34.15
N GLN A 147 -13.43 7.05 35.37
CA GLN A 147 -12.02 7.33 35.64
C GLN A 147 -11.13 6.26 34.98
N PRO A 148 -10.17 6.65 34.12
CA PRO A 148 -9.21 5.70 33.56
C PRO A 148 -8.33 5.10 34.66
N HIS A 149 -7.96 3.83 34.47
CA HIS A 149 -6.95 3.19 35.32
C HIS A 149 -5.61 3.94 35.17
N GLU A 150 -4.90 4.13 36.28
CA GLU A 150 -3.64 4.90 36.34
C GLU A 150 -2.64 4.49 35.24
N HIS A 151 -2.48 3.17 35.05
CA HIS A 151 -1.54 2.61 34.09
C HIS A 151 -2.08 2.34 32.67
N VAL A 152 -3.23 2.94 32.28
CA VAL A 152 -3.82 2.68 30.95
C VAL A 152 -2.92 3.13 29.79
N HIS A 153 -2.05 4.12 30.04
CA HIS A 153 -1.17 4.72 29.03
C HIS A 153 0.30 4.30 29.13
N ASP A 154 0.68 3.48 30.10
CA ASP A 154 2.09 3.14 30.35
C ASP A 154 2.36 1.71 30.81
N TRP A 155 1.34 0.84 30.96
CA TRP A 155 1.52 -0.49 31.55
C TRP A 155 2.58 -1.37 30.87
N TRP A 156 2.90 -1.13 29.59
CA TRP A 156 3.94 -1.84 28.83
C TRP A 156 5.36 -1.38 29.18
N ASN A 157 5.54 -0.17 29.70
CA ASN A 157 6.83 0.40 30.09
C ASN A 157 7.00 0.56 31.61
N ASN A 158 5.91 0.57 32.37
CA ASN A 158 5.93 0.77 33.81
C ASN A 158 6.33 -0.50 34.58
N ARG A 159 7.58 -0.55 35.02
CA ARG A 159 8.13 -1.72 35.73
C ARG A 159 7.53 -1.91 37.12
N ASP A 160 7.27 -0.82 37.84
CA ASP A 160 6.71 -0.89 39.19
C ASP A 160 5.30 -1.50 39.16
N TRP A 161 4.48 -1.09 38.18
CA TRP A 161 3.17 -1.69 37.93
C TRP A 161 3.28 -3.18 37.56
N GLN A 162 4.16 -3.51 36.60
CA GLN A 162 4.37 -4.90 36.17
C GLN A 162 4.83 -5.80 37.31
N ASP A 163 5.71 -5.31 38.18
CA ASP A 163 6.23 -6.05 39.34
C ASP A 163 5.17 -6.16 40.44
N SER A 164 4.31 -5.16 40.62
CA SER A 164 3.17 -5.23 41.53
C SER A 164 2.16 -6.34 41.17
N CYS A 165 2.16 -6.79 39.91
CA CYS A 165 1.29 -7.86 39.42
C CYS A 165 1.91 -9.26 39.59
N LYS A 166 3.13 -9.35 40.13
CA LYS A 166 3.88 -10.60 40.32
C LYS A 166 3.94 -10.99 41.79
N LYS A 167 3.99 -12.30 42.02
CA LYS A 167 4.32 -12.91 43.31
C LYS A 167 5.58 -13.75 43.14
N GLY A 168 6.72 -13.21 43.57
CA GLY A 168 8.03 -13.73 43.18
C GLY A 168 8.25 -13.57 41.67
N ASN A 169 8.69 -14.62 40.98
CA ASN A 169 8.89 -14.59 39.52
C ASN A 169 7.65 -14.97 38.71
N LYS A 170 6.50 -15.22 39.35
CA LYS A 170 5.27 -15.65 38.68
C LYS A 170 4.27 -14.50 38.62
N LEU A 171 3.63 -14.35 37.46
CA LEU A 171 2.56 -13.39 37.26
C LEU A 171 1.30 -13.89 37.97
N GLU A 172 0.83 -13.16 38.98
CA GLU A 172 -0.38 -13.50 39.77
C GLU A 172 -1.63 -12.98 39.07
N ARG A 173 -1.55 -11.79 38.46
CA ARG A 173 -2.59 -11.18 37.62
C ARG A 173 -1.99 -10.57 36.36
N SER A 174 -2.79 -10.42 35.31
CA SER A 174 -2.33 -9.69 34.12
C SER A 174 -2.00 -8.24 34.48
N PHE A 175 -0.88 -7.72 33.97
CA PHE A 175 -0.55 -6.31 34.05
C PHE A 175 -1.09 -5.52 32.84
N ARG A 176 -1.70 -6.17 31.85
CA ARG A 176 -2.37 -5.45 30.75
C ARG A 176 -3.54 -4.66 31.32
N VAL A 177 -3.62 -3.40 30.94
CA VAL A 177 -4.79 -2.56 31.22
C VAL A 177 -5.56 -2.37 29.90
N PRO A 178 -6.85 -2.78 29.82
CA PRO A 178 -7.66 -2.59 28.62
C PRO A 178 -7.75 -1.12 28.21
N GLN A 179 -7.52 -0.82 26.94
CA GLN A 179 -7.44 0.56 26.42
C GLN A 179 -8.69 1.39 26.74
N ARG A 180 -9.86 0.76 26.64
CA ARG A 180 -11.16 1.42 26.79
C ARG A 180 -11.92 0.98 28.05
N GLY A 181 -11.24 0.33 29.00
CA GLY A 181 -11.86 -0.24 30.19
C GLY A 181 -12.65 0.73 31.07
N HIS A 182 -12.46 2.04 30.88
CA HIS A 182 -13.13 3.13 31.59
C HIS A 182 -14.37 3.68 30.86
N GLU A 183 -14.60 3.30 29.60
CA GLU A 183 -15.78 3.74 28.87
C GLU A 183 -17.06 3.11 29.42
N VAL A 184 -18.09 3.93 29.53
CA VAL A 184 -19.44 3.50 29.92
C VAL A 184 -20.36 3.33 28.71
N ARG A 185 -20.01 3.92 27.57
CA ARG A 185 -20.78 3.78 26.33
C ARG A 185 -20.67 2.36 25.80
N ARG A 186 -21.73 1.90 25.14
CA ARG A 186 -21.75 0.56 24.54
C ARG A 186 -20.71 0.48 23.42
N SER A 187 -19.80 -0.50 23.52
CA SER A 187 -18.85 -0.84 22.45
C SER A 187 -19.48 -1.82 21.46
N ALA A 188 -19.32 -1.52 20.17
CA ALA A 188 -19.89 -2.27 19.06
C ALA A 188 -19.21 -1.86 17.75
N VAL A 189 -19.19 -2.76 16.77
CA VAL A 189 -18.75 -2.43 15.41
C VAL A 189 -19.89 -1.71 14.68
N ARG A 190 -19.72 -0.42 14.41
CA ARG A 190 -20.66 0.37 13.60
C ARG A 190 -20.41 0.17 12.11
N ALA A 191 -19.13 -0.03 11.75
CA ALA A 191 -18.73 -0.30 10.38
C ALA A 191 -17.69 -1.41 10.29
N LEU A 192 -17.90 -2.33 9.36
CA LEU A 192 -16.91 -3.34 8.97
C LEU A 192 -16.44 -3.06 7.55
N ILE A 193 -15.14 -2.81 7.38
CA ILE A 193 -14.51 -2.57 6.08
C ILE A 193 -13.71 -3.80 5.67
N LEU A 194 -14.07 -4.37 4.53
CA LEU A 194 -13.37 -5.50 3.91
C LEU A 194 -12.49 -5.03 2.77
N TYR A 195 -11.20 -5.31 2.93
CA TYR A 195 -10.22 -5.15 1.86
C TYR A 195 -9.82 -6.52 1.29
N PRO A 196 -9.50 -6.60 -0.02
CA PRO A 196 -9.10 -7.86 -0.64
C PRO A 196 -7.66 -8.24 -0.31
N MET A 197 -6.80 -7.27 0.01
CA MET A 197 -5.37 -7.48 0.26
C MET A 197 -4.86 -6.63 1.43
N ASN A 198 -3.91 -7.16 2.21
CA ASN A 198 -3.34 -6.44 3.35
C ASN A 198 -2.58 -5.17 2.94
N ALA A 199 -1.99 -5.11 1.74
CA ALA A 199 -1.30 -3.92 1.27
C ALA A 199 -2.25 -2.71 1.15
N LEU A 200 -3.48 -2.95 0.67
CA LEU A 200 -4.51 -1.90 0.59
C LEU A 200 -4.99 -1.47 1.97
N VAL A 201 -4.94 -2.35 2.97
CA VAL A 201 -5.31 -2.00 4.35
C VAL A 201 -4.36 -0.94 4.90
N GLU A 202 -3.06 -1.06 4.70
CA GLU A 202 -2.08 -0.12 5.28
C GLU A 202 -2.25 1.31 4.73
N ASP A 203 -2.42 1.47 3.41
CA ASP A 203 -2.65 2.79 2.80
C ASP A 203 -3.90 3.48 3.37
N GLN A 204 -4.95 2.70 3.65
CA GLN A 204 -6.21 3.23 4.17
C GLN A 204 -6.16 3.47 5.69
N LEU A 205 -5.31 2.74 6.41
CA LEU A 205 -5.06 2.98 7.82
C LEU A 205 -4.36 4.30 8.05
N THR A 206 -3.37 4.66 7.25
CA THR A 206 -2.70 5.97 7.34
C THR A 206 -3.71 7.11 7.23
N ARG A 207 -4.66 7.02 6.29
CA ARG A 207 -5.74 8.01 6.12
C ARG A 207 -6.68 8.09 7.32
N LEU A 208 -7.12 6.95 7.83
CA LEU A 208 -8.01 6.92 8.99
C LEU A 208 -7.31 7.35 10.28
N ARG A 209 -6.01 7.08 10.42
CA ARG A 209 -5.20 7.61 11.52
C ARG A 209 -5.13 9.12 11.47
N LYS A 210 -4.85 9.69 10.29
CA LYS A 210 -4.88 11.15 10.09
C LYS A 210 -6.25 11.73 10.48
N ALA A 211 -7.34 11.10 10.05
CA ALA A 211 -8.69 11.57 10.35
C ALA A 211 -9.11 11.42 11.83
N LEU A 212 -8.62 10.40 12.54
CA LEU A 212 -9.05 10.06 13.90
C LEU A 212 -8.05 10.45 15.00
N ASN A 213 -6.81 10.77 14.64
CA ASN A 213 -5.71 10.93 15.58
C ASN A 213 -4.76 12.10 15.27
N SER A 214 -5.02 12.91 14.24
CA SER A 214 -4.29 14.17 14.06
C SER A 214 -4.45 15.08 15.28
N ASP A 215 -3.57 16.08 15.42
CA ASP A 215 -3.69 17.07 16.50
C ASP A 215 -5.07 17.76 16.47
N GLN A 216 -5.57 18.06 15.26
CA GLN A 216 -6.92 18.62 15.07
C GLN A 216 -8.01 17.65 15.55
N ALA A 217 -7.91 16.36 15.21
CA ALA A 217 -8.87 15.35 15.65
C ALA A 217 -8.85 15.17 17.17
N GLN A 218 -7.67 15.19 17.80
CA GLN A 218 -7.52 15.10 19.25
C GLN A 218 -8.21 16.28 19.95
N THR A 219 -7.93 17.51 19.51
CA THR A 219 -8.61 18.71 20.03
C THR A 219 -10.12 18.65 19.79
N TRP A 220 -10.54 18.21 18.60
CA TRP A 220 -11.97 18.05 18.29
C TRP A 220 -12.67 17.08 19.26
N PHE A 221 -12.08 15.93 19.57
CA PHE A 221 -12.65 14.99 20.54
C PHE A 221 -12.65 15.56 21.96
N GLU A 222 -11.62 16.30 22.37
CA GLU A 222 -11.57 16.95 23.68
C GLU A 222 -12.68 18.00 23.86
N GLU A 223 -13.03 18.72 22.80
CA GLU A 223 -14.08 19.74 22.82
C GLU A 223 -15.49 19.15 22.68
N GLN A 224 -15.68 18.24 21.72
CA GLN A 224 -17.01 17.75 21.32
C GLN A 224 -17.43 16.48 22.06
N SER A 225 -16.49 15.64 22.51
CA SER A 225 -16.79 14.41 23.24
C SER A 225 -15.72 14.08 24.29
N PRO A 226 -15.59 14.91 25.36
CA PRO A 226 -14.49 14.80 26.31
C PRO A 226 -14.32 13.37 26.86
N GLY A 227 -13.15 12.78 26.59
CA GLY A 227 -12.78 11.43 27.03
C GLY A 227 -13.29 10.28 26.15
N ASN A 228 -14.16 10.54 25.17
CA ASN A 228 -14.60 9.55 24.19
C ASN A 228 -13.92 9.79 22.84
N ARG A 229 -13.76 8.72 22.06
CA ARG A 229 -13.22 8.76 20.70
C ARG A 229 -13.97 7.79 19.81
N ILE A 230 -13.87 8.00 18.50
CA ILE A 230 -14.21 6.99 17.50
C ILE A 230 -13.00 6.06 17.36
N TYR A 231 -13.17 4.78 17.70
CA TYR A 231 -12.09 3.79 17.68
C TYR A 231 -12.04 3.02 16.37
N LEU A 232 -10.82 2.83 15.89
CA LEU A 232 -10.48 2.05 14.72
C LEU A 232 -9.76 0.77 15.13
N GLY A 233 -10.18 -0.38 14.65
CA GLY A 233 -9.48 -1.63 14.85
C GLY A 233 -9.02 -2.24 13.53
N ARG A 234 -7.72 -2.48 13.37
CA ARG A 234 -7.19 -3.38 12.32
C ARG A 234 -7.16 -4.79 12.87
N TYR A 235 -7.94 -5.71 12.28
CA TYR A 235 -8.00 -7.11 12.68
C TYR A 235 -7.56 -8.01 11.54
N ASN A 236 -6.27 -8.32 11.47
CA ASN A 236 -5.65 -9.17 10.45
C ASN A 236 -4.49 -10.01 11.06
N GLY A 237 -3.66 -10.60 10.21
CA GLY A 237 -2.53 -11.43 10.63
C GLY A 237 -1.46 -10.69 11.45
N SER A 238 -1.34 -9.36 11.32
CA SER A 238 -0.35 -8.55 12.03
C SER A 238 -0.84 -7.98 13.36
N THR A 239 -2.14 -8.09 13.66
CA THR A 239 -2.72 -7.58 14.92
C THR A 239 -2.18 -8.34 16.15
N PRO A 240 -1.52 -7.66 17.12
CA PRO A 240 -1.05 -8.27 18.37
C PRO A 240 -2.21 -8.65 19.30
N VAL A 241 -2.17 -9.65 20.16
CA VAL A 241 -1.55 -10.98 20.02
C VAL A 241 -2.71 -11.97 19.90
N ALA A 242 -2.54 -13.07 19.16
CA ALA A 242 -3.56 -14.11 19.03
C ALA A 242 -3.68 -14.99 20.28
N GLY A 243 -4.87 -15.56 20.52
CA GLY A 243 -5.14 -16.44 21.65
C GLY A 243 -5.80 -15.70 22.81
N HIS A 244 -5.67 -16.22 24.02
CA HIS A 244 -6.34 -15.68 25.22
C HIS A 244 -5.35 -15.11 26.22
N GLU A 245 -5.73 -14.01 26.86
CA GLU A 245 -4.97 -13.38 27.95
C GLU A 245 -4.84 -14.32 29.17
N LEU A 246 -5.92 -15.07 29.46
CA LEU A 246 -5.97 -16.03 30.55
C LEU A 246 -6.01 -17.46 30.01
N ARG A 247 -5.38 -18.38 30.73
CA ARG A 247 -5.51 -19.82 30.48
C ARG A 247 -6.92 -20.29 30.89
N ARG A 248 -7.31 -21.50 30.47
CA ARG A 248 -8.56 -22.15 30.91
C ARG A 248 -8.70 -22.21 32.44
N THR A 249 -7.59 -22.27 33.17
CA THR A 249 -7.56 -22.25 34.65
C THR A 249 -7.74 -20.85 35.24
N ARG A 250 -8.07 -19.83 34.42
CA ARG A 250 -8.18 -18.39 34.75
C ARG A 250 -6.90 -17.71 35.24
N ASN A 251 -5.76 -18.41 35.21
CA ASN A 251 -4.46 -17.81 35.51
C ASN A 251 -3.90 -17.07 34.29
N PRO A 252 -3.08 -16.02 34.49
CA PRO A 252 -2.47 -15.27 33.40
C PRO A 252 -1.66 -16.14 32.45
N HIS A 253 -1.79 -15.90 31.14
CA HIS A 253 -0.95 -16.53 30.13
C HIS A 253 0.36 -15.76 29.96
N THR A 254 1.29 -15.92 30.91
CA THR A 254 2.53 -15.11 31.01
C THR A 254 3.26 -14.89 29.69
N GLU A 255 3.50 -15.94 28.91
CA GLU A 255 4.20 -15.84 27.61
C GLU A 255 3.49 -14.91 26.62
N LYS A 256 2.15 -14.93 26.59
CA LYS A 256 1.33 -14.14 25.66
C LYS A 256 1.23 -12.69 26.12
N ILE A 257 1.18 -12.47 27.43
CA ILE A 257 1.18 -11.13 28.02
C ILE A 257 2.54 -10.46 27.81
N LEU A 258 3.64 -11.20 27.95
CA LEU A 258 4.99 -10.70 27.64
C LEU A 258 5.17 -10.42 26.15
N GLU A 259 4.67 -11.31 25.27
CA GLU A 259 4.65 -11.08 23.81
C GLU A 259 3.90 -9.77 23.48
N LEU A 260 2.72 -9.55 24.09
CA LEU A 260 1.97 -8.32 23.88
C LEU A 260 2.75 -7.10 24.40
N CYS A 261 3.36 -7.21 25.57
CA CYS A 261 4.17 -6.13 26.17
C CYS A 261 5.32 -5.71 25.24
N GLU A 262 6.06 -6.68 24.68
CA GLU A 262 7.15 -6.42 23.72
C GLU A 262 6.63 -5.72 22.47
N ARG A 263 5.51 -6.19 21.90
CA ARG A 263 4.87 -5.56 20.74
C ARG A 263 4.43 -4.12 21.00
N MET A 264 3.92 -3.81 22.20
CA MET A 264 3.58 -2.45 22.58
C MET A 264 4.84 -1.58 22.69
N GLN A 265 5.90 -2.09 23.33
CA GLN A 265 7.17 -1.36 23.42
C GLN A 265 7.78 -1.05 22.04
N GLU A 266 7.71 -1.98 21.10
CA GLU A 266 8.17 -1.78 19.72
C GLU A 266 7.34 -0.70 19.00
N ALA A 267 6.01 -0.78 19.10
CA ALA A 267 5.10 0.18 18.49
C ALA A 267 5.31 1.60 19.05
N ASP A 268 5.43 1.73 20.38
CA ASP A 268 5.65 3.00 21.07
C ASP A 268 6.97 3.65 20.63
N LYS A 269 8.07 2.88 20.60
CA LYS A 269 9.37 3.36 20.12
C LYS A 269 9.34 3.80 18.66
N ALA A 270 8.63 3.06 17.80
CA ALA A 270 8.52 3.40 16.40
C ALA A 270 7.73 4.71 16.21
N TYR A 271 6.62 4.87 16.95
CA TYR A 271 5.83 6.10 16.95
C TYR A 271 6.60 7.31 17.48
N GLU A 272 7.35 7.15 18.58
CA GLU A 272 8.22 8.20 19.12
C GLU A 272 9.33 8.60 18.13
N ALA A 273 9.95 7.63 17.45
CA ALA A 273 10.96 7.89 16.44
C ALA A 273 10.38 8.67 15.25
N ALA A 274 9.16 8.33 14.80
CA ALA A 274 8.45 9.06 13.76
C ALA A 274 8.14 10.51 14.20
N CYS A 275 7.64 10.71 15.43
CA CYS A 275 7.43 12.04 16.01
C CYS A 275 8.72 12.86 16.07
N GLN A 276 9.84 12.25 16.48
CA GLN A 276 11.15 12.94 16.51
C GLN A 276 11.64 13.31 15.11
N HIS A 277 11.40 12.46 14.11
CA HIS A 277 11.72 12.75 12.72
C HIS A 277 10.91 13.93 12.20
N ALA A 278 9.58 13.92 12.39
CA ALA A 278 8.68 14.99 12.00
C ALA A 278 9.05 16.34 12.65
N ARG A 279 9.48 16.34 13.93
CA ARG A 279 9.96 17.56 14.59
C ARG A 279 11.24 18.13 13.97
N LYS A 280 12.13 17.28 13.45
CA LYS A 280 13.36 17.70 12.77
C LYS A 280 13.11 18.11 11.32
N ASN A 281 12.13 17.49 10.67
CA ASN A 281 11.73 17.74 9.28
C ASN A 281 10.22 18.04 9.23
N PRO A 282 9.79 19.28 9.53
CA PRO A 282 8.36 19.62 9.59
C PRO A 282 7.59 19.35 8.29
N ARG A 283 8.28 19.32 7.14
CA ARG A 283 7.70 18.97 5.83
C ARG A 283 7.34 17.48 5.69
N ASP A 284 7.88 16.62 6.55
CA ASP A 284 7.67 15.17 6.53
C ASP A 284 6.80 14.71 7.71
N CYS A 285 5.91 15.57 8.22
CA CYS A 285 5.09 15.28 9.39
C CYS A 285 4.13 14.09 9.19
N GLU A 286 3.73 13.82 7.95
CA GLU A 286 2.85 12.69 7.57
C GLU A 286 3.48 11.32 7.89
N VAL A 287 4.80 11.26 8.15
CA VAL A 287 5.47 10.03 8.59
C VAL A 287 4.84 9.45 9.87
N ILE A 288 4.26 10.30 10.72
CA ILE A 288 3.61 9.90 11.99
C ILE A 288 2.41 8.99 11.70
N ASP A 289 1.63 9.27 10.66
CA ASP A 289 0.39 8.56 10.34
C ASP A 289 0.64 7.10 9.90
N PHE A 290 1.88 6.75 9.52
CA PHE A 290 2.25 5.37 9.20
C PHE A 290 2.36 4.47 10.43
N PHE A 291 2.47 5.05 11.64
CA PHE A 291 2.67 4.30 12.88
C PHE A 291 1.46 4.44 13.82
N PRO A 292 1.02 3.35 14.48
CA PRO A 292 -0.08 3.42 15.44
C PRO A 292 0.35 4.20 16.69
N SER A 293 -0.47 5.16 17.12
CA SER A 293 -0.32 5.79 18.44
C SER A 293 -1.01 4.93 19.51
N LEU A 294 -0.27 4.46 20.52
CA LEU A 294 -0.84 3.64 21.60
C LEU A 294 -1.81 4.41 22.51
N ASN A 295 -1.76 5.74 22.48
CA ASN A 295 -2.69 6.63 23.18
C ASN A 295 -3.72 7.24 22.22
N GLY A 296 -3.76 6.75 20.99
CA GLY A 296 -4.64 7.21 19.93
C GLY A 296 -5.96 6.44 19.82
N ALA A 297 -6.64 6.67 18.71
CA ALA A 297 -7.90 6.04 18.34
C ALA A 297 -7.76 4.61 17.78
N GLU A 298 -6.56 4.17 17.37
CA GLU A 298 -6.35 2.79 16.92
C GLU A 298 -6.32 1.82 18.12
N MET A 299 -7.03 0.70 18.00
CA MET A 299 -7.07 -0.32 19.03
C MET A 299 -5.77 -1.12 19.06
N ARG A 300 -5.18 -1.22 20.25
CA ARG A 300 -3.82 -1.75 20.46
C ARG A 300 -3.68 -3.23 20.11
N SER A 301 -4.71 -4.02 20.42
CA SER A 301 -4.63 -5.48 20.33
C SER A 301 -5.97 -6.16 20.02
N ARG A 302 -5.90 -7.44 19.63
CA ARG A 302 -7.05 -8.34 19.52
C ARG A 302 -7.81 -8.41 20.83
N TRP A 303 -7.11 -8.50 21.96
CA TRP A 303 -7.74 -8.55 23.28
C TRP A 303 -8.52 -7.27 23.58
N ASP A 304 -7.97 -6.09 23.27
CA ASP A 304 -8.71 -4.83 23.44
C ASP A 304 -9.97 -4.79 22.56
N MET A 305 -9.90 -5.28 21.31
CA MET A 305 -11.06 -5.36 20.42
C MET A 305 -12.09 -6.42 20.85
N GLN A 306 -11.65 -7.56 21.40
CA GLN A 306 -12.53 -8.60 21.94
C GLN A 306 -13.23 -8.11 23.21
N ASP A 307 -12.49 -7.43 24.10
CA ASP A 307 -13.05 -6.83 25.31
C ASP A 307 -14.03 -5.71 24.96
N GLN A 308 -13.66 -4.83 24.04
CA GLN A 308 -14.45 -3.66 23.68
C GLN A 308 -14.33 -3.35 22.18
N PRO A 309 -15.27 -3.84 21.37
CA PRO A 309 -15.19 -3.73 19.91
C PRO A 309 -15.04 -2.29 19.43
N PRO A 310 -14.20 -2.04 18.40
CA PRO A 310 -13.99 -0.73 17.81
C PRO A 310 -15.25 -0.25 17.10
N ASP A 311 -15.40 1.07 16.89
CA ASP A 311 -16.49 1.62 16.09
C ASP A 311 -16.32 1.26 14.61
N ILE A 312 -15.07 1.29 14.11
CA ILE A 312 -14.70 0.88 12.74
C ILE A 312 -13.77 -0.32 12.82
N LEU A 313 -14.16 -1.45 12.22
CA LEU A 313 -13.35 -2.66 12.15
C LEU A 313 -12.88 -2.90 10.71
N ILE A 314 -11.57 -2.92 10.50
CA ILE A 314 -10.95 -3.23 9.21
C ILE A 314 -10.39 -4.64 9.23
N THR A 315 -10.77 -5.44 8.24
CA THR A 315 -10.29 -6.81 8.10
C THR A 315 -10.27 -7.24 6.62
N ASN A 316 -9.90 -8.50 6.39
CA ASN A 316 -10.00 -9.14 5.08
C ASN A 316 -10.89 -10.40 5.19
N PHE A 317 -11.33 -10.94 4.06
CA PHE A 317 -12.25 -12.08 4.06
C PHE A 317 -11.68 -13.33 4.75
N SER A 318 -10.38 -13.60 4.60
CA SER A 318 -9.71 -14.74 5.25
C SER A 318 -9.72 -14.61 6.77
N MET A 319 -9.54 -13.40 7.29
CA MET A 319 -9.56 -13.18 8.73
C MET A 319 -10.98 -13.12 9.28
N LEU A 320 -11.93 -12.54 8.52
CA LEU A 320 -13.34 -12.56 8.90
C LEU A 320 -13.90 -13.99 9.00
N SER A 321 -13.56 -14.88 8.06
CA SER A 321 -13.98 -16.30 8.14
C SER A 321 -13.46 -16.99 9.39
N ILE A 322 -12.22 -16.69 9.77
CA ILE A 322 -11.62 -17.16 11.01
C ILE A 322 -12.32 -16.59 12.24
N MET A 323 -12.60 -15.28 12.27
CA MET A 323 -13.27 -14.63 13.41
C MET A 323 -14.66 -15.22 13.65
N LEU A 324 -15.44 -15.45 12.59
CA LEU A 324 -16.77 -16.05 12.71
C LEU A 324 -16.74 -17.50 13.24
N MET A 325 -15.59 -18.16 13.27
CA MET A 325 -15.47 -19.53 13.80
C MET A 325 -14.85 -19.58 15.21
N ARG A 326 -14.22 -18.51 15.69
CA ARG A 326 -13.48 -18.50 16.95
C ARG A 326 -14.33 -18.00 18.10
N GLU A 327 -14.41 -18.80 19.16
CA GLU A 327 -15.04 -18.41 20.43
C GLU A 327 -14.43 -17.13 21.02
N ALA A 328 -13.12 -16.94 20.88
CA ALA A 328 -12.42 -15.74 21.36
C ALA A 328 -12.94 -14.44 20.74
N ASP A 329 -13.49 -14.51 19.52
CA ASP A 329 -13.95 -13.35 18.75
C ASP A 329 -15.47 -13.16 18.83
N GLU A 330 -16.19 -14.09 19.47
CA GLU A 330 -17.64 -14.04 19.70
C GLU A 330 -18.09 -12.69 20.32
N PRO A 331 -17.41 -12.13 21.35
CA PRO A 331 -17.85 -10.89 21.96
C PRO A 331 -17.94 -9.71 21.00
N ILE A 332 -17.17 -9.72 19.90
CA ILE A 332 -17.22 -8.68 18.87
C ILE A 332 -18.60 -8.67 18.20
N PHE A 333 -19.10 -9.85 17.83
CA PHE A 333 -20.37 -9.99 17.13
C PHE A 333 -21.55 -9.89 18.08
N GLU A 334 -21.48 -10.50 19.26
CA GLU A 334 -22.53 -10.42 20.27
C GLU A 334 -22.77 -8.96 20.69
N LYS A 335 -21.71 -8.23 21.05
CA LYS A 335 -21.87 -6.84 21.49
C LYS A 335 -22.39 -5.92 20.40
N THR A 336 -22.03 -6.21 19.15
CA THR A 336 -22.55 -5.49 17.98
C THR A 336 -24.03 -5.79 17.76
N ARG A 337 -24.46 -7.05 17.92
CA ARG A 337 -25.89 -7.41 17.85
C ARG A 337 -26.69 -6.77 18.98
N GLU A 338 -26.21 -6.83 20.22
CA GLU A 338 -26.88 -6.20 21.37
C GLU A 338 -27.02 -4.68 21.18
N TRP A 339 -26.01 -4.03 20.58
CA TRP A 339 -26.12 -2.65 20.13
C TRP A 339 -27.15 -2.48 19.02
N LEU A 340 -27.18 -3.31 17.98
CA LEU A 340 -28.25 -3.21 16.97
C LEU A 340 -29.65 -3.35 17.58
N GLU A 341 -29.79 -4.18 18.61
CA GLU A 341 -31.05 -4.46 19.29
C GLU A 341 -31.49 -3.41 20.31
N GLY A 342 -30.62 -2.46 20.68
CA GLY A 342 -30.96 -1.43 21.66
C GLY A 342 -30.81 -1.87 23.11
N GLU A 343 -30.08 -2.95 23.39
CA GLU A 343 -30.10 -3.58 24.73
C GLU A 343 -29.49 -2.72 25.84
N ASP A 344 -28.61 -1.79 25.48
CA ASP A 344 -28.03 -0.77 26.35
C ASP A 344 -29.03 0.35 26.73
N LEU A 345 -30.24 0.35 26.17
CA LEU A 345 -31.27 1.35 26.44
C LEU A 345 -32.51 0.76 27.13
N PRO A 346 -33.26 1.59 27.89
CA PRO A 346 -34.58 1.25 28.42
C PRO A 346 -35.54 0.76 27.33
N ALA A 347 -36.42 -0.19 27.67
CA ALA A 347 -37.28 -0.90 26.72
C ALA A 347 -38.17 0.03 25.89
N ASP A 348 -38.64 1.14 26.49
CA ASP A 348 -39.46 2.18 25.88
C ASP A 348 -38.72 2.99 24.80
N GLN A 349 -37.39 3.04 24.84
CA GLN A 349 -36.55 3.80 23.89
C GLN A 349 -35.94 2.93 22.78
N ARG A 350 -36.02 1.59 22.90
CA ARG A 350 -35.39 0.67 21.95
C ARG A 350 -35.95 0.79 20.54
N ALA A 351 -37.27 0.83 20.40
CA ALA A 351 -37.94 0.83 19.10
C ALA A 351 -37.53 2.04 18.25
N GLN A 352 -37.53 3.24 18.84
CA GLN A 352 -37.12 4.47 18.14
C GLN A 352 -35.62 4.47 17.82
N THR A 353 -34.79 3.95 18.71
CA THR A 353 -33.33 3.96 18.52
C THR A 353 -32.87 2.96 17.46
N LYS A 354 -33.58 1.82 17.29
CA LYS A 354 -33.27 0.83 16.24
C LYS A 354 -33.24 1.46 14.86
N GLU A 355 -34.14 2.40 14.57
CA GLU A 355 -34.19 3.10 13.28
C GLU A 355 -32.94 3.96 13.02
N SER A 356 -32.29 4.44 14.08
CA SER A 356 -31.06 5.24 14.00
C SER A 356 -29.76 4.43 14.02
N ARG A 357 -29.78 3.16 14.47
CA ARG A 357 -28.58 2.32 14.59
C ARG A 357 -28.34 1.55 13.31
N VAL A 358 -27.32 1.98 12.57
CA VAL A 358 -27.01 1.49 11.24
C VAL A 358 -25.64 0.83 11.21
N PHE A 359 -25.60 -0.45 10.87
CA PHE A 359 -24.38 -1.19 10.57
C PHE A 359 -23.95 -0.97 9.11
N HIS A 360 -22.74 -0.46 8.93
CA HIS A 360 -22.13 -0.27 7.62
C HIS A 360 -21.27 -1.48 7.24
N LEU A 361 -21.60 -2.13 6.13
CA LEU A 361 -20.75 -3.14 5.51
C LEU A 361 -20.08 -2.52 4.29
N ILE A 362 -18.78 -2.26 4.37
CA ILE A 362 -18.02 -1.64 3.29
C ILE A 362 -17.14 -2.70 2.61
N VAL A 363 -17.27 -2.86 1.30
CA VAL A 363 -16.45 -3.78 0.50
C VAL A 363 -15.67 -3.01 -0.55
N ASP A 364 -14.37 -2.90 -0.36
CA ASP A 364 -13.51 -2.19 -1.30
C ASP A 364 -13.04 -3.11 -2.44
N GLU A 365 -12.81 -2.52 -3.61
CA GLU A 365 -12.39 -3.19 -4.84
C GLU A 365 -13.18 -4.46 -5.16
N LEU A 366 -14.51 -4.32 -5.15
CA LEU A 366 -15.49 -5.38 -5.34
C LEU A 366 -15.22 -6.25 -6.59
N HIS A 367 -14.62 -5.65 -7.62
CA HIS A 367 -14.26 -6.31 -8.87
C HIS A 367 -13.20 -7.43 -8.74
N LEU A 368 -12.48 -7.49 -7.62
CA LEU A 368 -11.52 -8.57 -7.32
C LEU A 368 -12.23 -9.84 -6.82
N TYR A 369 -13.45 -9.73 -6.30
CA TYR A 369 -14.21 -10.87 -5.80
C TYR A 369 -15.04 -11.51 -6.92
N ARG A 370 -14.39 -12.30 -7.78
CA ARG A 370 -15.02 -13.01 -8.91
C ARG A 370 -14.78 -14.51 -8.85
N GLY A 371 -15.59 -15.26 -9.60
CA GLY A 371 -15.51 -16.71 -9.66
C GLY A 371 -15.74 -17.38 -8.30
N THR A 372 -15.04 -18.47 -8.03
CA THR A 372 -15.18 -19.26 -6.79
C THR A 372 -14.87 -18.44 -5.53
N ALA A 373 -13.80 -17.65 -5.54
CA ALA A 373 -13.44 -16.79 -4.40
C ALA A 373 -14.54 -15.75 -4.10
N GLY A 374 -15.18 -15.19 -5.14
CA GLY A 374 -16.32 -14.29 -4.97
C GLY A 374 -17.53 -14.98 -4.32
N ALA A 375 -17.83 -16.22 -4.71
CA ALA A 375 -18.93 -16.98 -4.12
C ALA A 375 -18.68 -17.29 -2.64
N GLU A 376 -17.46 -17.68 -2.26
CA GLU A 376 -17.09 -17.92 -0.86
C GLU A 376 -17.30 -16.67 0.01
N VAL A 377 -16.84 -15.51 -0.47
CA VAL A 377 -17.04 -14.24 0.24
C VAL A 377 -18.53 -13.89 0.33
N ALA A 378 -19.31 -14.13 -0.73
CA ALA A 378 -20.76 -13.90 -0.72
C ALA A 378 -21.47 -14.74 0.37
N TYR A 379 -21.10 -16.00 0.57
CA TYR A 379 -21.64 -16.82 1.67
C TYR A 379 -21.14 -16.35 3.04
N LEU A 380 -19.88 -15.96 3.13
CA LEU A 380 -19.29 -15.41 4.35
C LEU A 380 -20.03 -14.16 4.83
N LEU A 381 -20.37 -13.24 3.91
CA LEU A 381 -21.15 -12.05 4.22
C LEU A 381 -22.55 -12.38 4.73
N ARG A 382 -23.22 -13.38 4.13
CA ARG A 382 -24.53 -13.85 4.62
C ARG A 382 -24.44 -14.42 6.03
N LEU A 383 -23.37 -15.17 6.34
CA LEU A 383 -23.11 -15.70 7.68
C LEU A 383 -22.87 -14.57 8.69
N LEU A 384 -22.10 -13.55 8.32
CA LEU A 384 -21.89 -12.36 9.14
C LEU A 384 -23.23 -11.65 9.45
N LEU A 385 -24.02 -11.35 8.42
CA LEU A 385 -25.31 -10.69 8.59
C LEU A 385 -26.23 -11.49 9.51
N HIS A 386 -26.33 -12.81 9.28
CA HIS A 386 -27.13 -13.70 10.12
C HIS A 386 -26.66 -13.66 11.59
N ARG A 387 -25.35 -13.67 11.85
CA ARG A 387 -24.82 -13.60 13.22
C ARG A 387 -25.15 -12.28 13.92
N LEU A 388 -25.20 -11.18 13.17
CA LEU A 388 -25.59 -9.86 13.66
C LEU A 388 -27.11 -9.67 13.77
N GLY A 389 -27.92 -10.67 13.41
CA GLY A 389 -29.39 -10.54 13.37
C GLY A 389 -29.90 -9.71 12.19
N LEU A 390 -29.09 -9.54 11.16
CA LEU A 390 -29.39 -8.76 9.95
C LEU A 390 -29.70 -9.68 8.76
N HIS A 391 -30.34 -9.12 7.74
CA HIS A 391 -30.50 -9.73 6.41
C HIS A 391 -30.16 -8.69 5.32
N PRO A 392 -29.97 -9.10 4.05
CA PRO A 392 -29.50 -8.18 2.99
C PRO A 392 -30.32 -6.90 2.83
N ASP A 393 -31.64 -6.95 2.95
CA ASP A 393 -32.52 -5.77 2.86
C ASP A 393 -32.93 -5.18 4.23
N HIS A 394 -32.15 -5.42 5.29
CA HIS A 394 -32.52 -5.01 6.64
C HIS A 394 -32.40 -3.49 6.81
N PRO A 395 -33.37 -2.79 7.46
CA PRO A 395 -33.36 -1.33 7.57
C PRO A 395 -32.15 -0.76 8.31
N GLN A 396 -31.55 -1.53 9.21
CA GLN A 396 -30.32 -1.19 9.95
C GLN A 396 -29.02 -1.51 9.18
N LEU A 397 -29.08 -2.03 7.94
CA LEU A 397 -27.89 -2.37 7.16
C LEU A 397 -27.65 -1.32 6.07
N ARG A 398 -26.40 -0.89 5.89
CA ARG A 398 -25.96 -0.13 4.71
C ARG A 398 -24.76 -0.80 4.08
N ILE A 399 -24.94 -1.31 2.87
CA ILE A 399 -23.86 -1.90 2.08
C ILE A 399 -23.28 -0.84 1.18
N LEU A 400 -22.00 -0.53 1.36
CA LEU A 400 -21.23 0.38 0.52
C LEU A 400 -20.15 -0.41 -0.20
N ALA A 401 -19.95 -0.18 -1.49
CA ALA A 401 -18.86 -0.83 -2.20
C ALA A 401 -18.17 0.09 -3.20
N SER A 402 -16.92 -0.24 -3.52
CA SER A 402 -16.15 0.43 -4.57
C SER A 402 -15.80 -0.58 -5.68
N SER A 403 -15.78 -0.12 -6.93
CA SER A 403 -15.40 -0.96 -8.07
C SER A 403 -14.81 -0.13 -9.21
N ALA A 404 -13.91 -0.71 -10.00
CA ALA A 404 -13.38 -0.07 -11.20
C ALA A 404 -14.11 -0.48 -12.51
N SER A 405 -15.01 -1.47 -12.46
CA SER A 405 -15.50 -2.14 -13.68
C SER A 405 -16.99 -2.41 -13.75
N LEU A 406 -17.75 -2.02 -12.73
CA LEU A 406 -19.22 -2.11 -12.78
C LEU A 406 -19.79 -0.90 -13.52
N LYS A 407 -20.93 -1.10 -14.20
CA LYS A 407 -21.67 -0.04 -14.91
C LYS A 407 -23.13 -0.03 -14.47
N ALA A 408 -23.69 1.15 -14.26
CA ALA A 408 -25.02 1.33 -13.68
C ALA A 408 -26.17 0.77 -14.54
N GLN A 409 -26.00 0.82 -15.87
CA GLN A 409 -26.99 0.34 -16.84
C GLN A 409 -26.73 -1.10 -17.31
N ASP A 410 -25.66 -1.76 -16.84
CA ASP A 410 -25.34 -3.12 -17.24
C ASP A 410 -26.08 -4.16 -16.37
N GLN A 411 -26.89 -4.99 -17.02
CA GLN A 411 -27.67 -6.04 -16.35
C GLN A 411 -26.77 -7.08 -15.67
N ARG A 412 -25.58 -7.36 -16.22
CA ARG A 412 -24.63 -8.30 -15.59
C ARG A 412 -24.06 -7.73 -14.30
N SER A 413 -23.72 -6.45 -14.29
CA SER A 413 -23.28 -5.72 -13.09
C SER A 413 -24.34 -5.78 -11.98
N ARG A 414 -25.62 -5.54 -12.31
CA ARG A 414 -26.71 -5.64 -11.32
C ARG A 414 -26.93 -7.06 -10.83
N GLN A 415 -26.88 -8.05 -11.72
CA GLN A 415 -27.01 -9.45 -11.34
C GLN A 415 -25.86 -9.89 -10.41
N PHE A 416 -24.63 -9.47 -10.70
CA PHE A 416 -23.48 -9.72 -9.83
C PHE A 416 -23.68 -9.15 -8.42
N LEU A 417 -24.16 -7.90 -8.28
CA LEU A 417 -24.45 -7.31 -6.97
C LEU A 417 -25.50 -8.11 -6.20
N LYS A 418 -26.56 -8.54 -6.90
CA LYS A 418 -27.60 -9.39 -6.34
C LYS A 418 -27.06 -10.72 -5.85
N ASP A 419 -26.24 -11.40 -6.65
CA ASP A 419 -25.68 -12.70 -6.29
C ASP A 419 -24.65 -12.58 -5.15
N PHE A 420 -23.85 -11.51 -5.15
CA PHE A 420 -22.82 -11.28 -4.15
C PHE A 420 -23.40 -10.89 -2.79
N PHE A 421 -24.26 -9.87 -2.74
CA PHE A 421 -24.81 -9.35 -1.47
C PHE A 421 -26.14 -9.97 -1.06
N GLY A 422 -26.86 -10.58 -1.99
CA GLY A 422 -28.22 -11.10 -1.75
C GLY A 422 -29.31 -10.03 -1.78
N SER A 423 -29.00 -8.78 -2.18
CA SER A 423 -29.97 -7.69 -2.37
C SER A 423 -29.89 -7.15 -3.80
N ALA A 424 -31.03 -6.77 -4.37
CA ALA A 424 -31.10 -6.17 -5.71
C ALA A 424 -31.18 -4.64 -5.68
N ASP A 425 -31.37 -4.02 -4.52
CA ASP A 425 -31.61 -2.58 -4.38
C ASP A 425 -30.30 -1.81 -4.14
N PHE A 426 -29.52 -1.65 -5.22
CA PHE A 426 -28.27 -0.89 -5.21
C PHE A 426 -28.32 0.31 -6.17
N ASP A 427 -27.95 1.48 -5.65
CA ASP A 427 -27.63 2.64 -6.48
C ASP A 427 -26.16 2.54 -6.93
N VAL A 428 -25.95 2.45 -8.24
CA VAL A 428 -24.61 2.44 -8.85
C VAL A 428 -24.27 3.85 -9.28
N ILE A 429 -23.26 4.45 -8.65
CA ILE A 429 -22.86 5.85 -8.81
C ILE A 429 -21.56 5.88 -9.62
N GLU A 430 -21.67 6.31 -10.88
CA GLU A 430 -20.52 6.39 -11.78
C GLU A 430 -19.73 7.69 -11.57
N GLY A 431 -18.42 7.58 -11.40
CA GLY A 431 -17.52 8.72 -11.42
C GLY A 431 -17.31 9.20 -12.85
N MET A 432 -17.98 10.28 -13.23
CA MET A 432 -17.82 10.88 -14.56
C MET A 432 -16.51 11.66 -14.64
N GLN A 433 -15.72 11.37 -15.67
CA GLN A 433 -14.52 12.15 -15.99
C GLN A 433 -14.92 13.43 -16.71
N GLU A 434 -14.15 14.50 -16.50
CA GLU A 434 -14.32 15.72 -17.26
C GLU A 434 -14.05 15.47 -18.75
N PRO A 435 -14.80 16.13 -19.65
CA PRO A 435 -14.60 15.98 -21.07
C PRO A 435 -13.18 16.41 -21.44
N MET A 436 -12.48 15.55 -22.17
CA MET A 436 -11.12 15.83 -22.61
C MET A 436 -11.11 16.98 -23.62
N LEU A 437 -10.35 18.04 -23.31
CA LEU A 437 -10.03 19.09 -24.27
C LEU A 437 -8.93 18.59 -25.21
N LYS A 438 -9.01 18.97 -26.49
CA LYS A 438 -7.91 18.74 -27.43
C LYS A 438 -6.90 19.87 -27.30
N PRO A 439 -5.59 19.59 -27.35
CA PRO A 439 -4.59 20.63 -27.35
C PRO A 439 -4.78 21.58 -28.53
N SER A 440 -4.78 22.88 -28.28
CA SER A 440 -4.97 23.92 -29.30
C SER A 440 -3.67 24.43 -29.92
N THR A 441 -2.53 24.21 -29.26
CA THR A 441 -1.20 24.70 -29.67
C THR A 441 -0.17 23.58 -29.63
N ALA A 442 1.07 23.83 -30.07
CA ALA A 442 2.17 22.88 -29.92
C ALA A 442 2.97 23.23 -28.65
N LEU A 443 3.50 22.22 -27.94
CA LEU A 443 4.30 22.46 -26.74
C LEU A 443 5.73 22.88 -27.07
N PRO A 444 6.26 23.95 -26.44
CA PRO A 444 7.65 24.34 -26.57
C PRO A 444 8.55 23.37 -25.77
N LEU A 445 9.55 22.77 -26.42
CA LEU A 445 10.48 21.84 -25.74
C LEU A 445 11.48 22.55 -24.83
N ALA A 446 12.05 23.67 -25.31
CA ALA A 446 13.18 24.37 -24.69
C ALA A 446 13.04 24.66 -23.17
N PRO A 447 11.93 25.25 -22.67
CA PRO A 447 11.80 25.56 -21.25
C PRO A 447 11.82 24.30 -20.37
N PHE A 448 11.18 23.21 -20.81
CA PHE A 448 11.15 21.97 -20.03
C PHE A 448 12.45 21.19 -20.10
N GLU A 449 13.11 21.16 -21.27
CA GLU A 449 14.45 20.58 -21.39
C GLU A 449 15.44 21.33 -20.48
N HIS A 450 15.39 22.67 -20.45
CA HIS A 450 16.21 23.51 -19.58
C HIS A 450 16.05 23.15 -18.09
N LEU A 451 14.81 22.97 -17.62
CA LEU A 451 14.53 22.55 -16.24
C LEU A 451 15.08 21.15 -15.92
N ALA A 452 14.99 20.21 -16.86
CA ALA A 452 15.41 18.83 -16.64
C ALA A 452 16.93 18.63 -16.58
N VAL A 453 17.69 19.48 -17.28
CA VAL A 453 19.17 19.43 -17.31
C VAL A 453 19.82 20.31 -16.25
N ALA A 454 19.07 21.22 -15.63
CA ALA A 454 19.55 22.04 -14.53
C ALA A 454 19.98 21.16 -13.35
N SER A 455 21.15 21.47 -12.76
CA SER A 455 21.63 20.78 -11.56
C SER A 455 20.73 21.03 -10.34
N GLU A 456 20.16 22.22 -10.28
CA GLU A 456 19.21 22.65 -9.25
C GLU A 456 18.23 23.65 -9.89
N ILE A 457 16.95 23.57 -9.51
CA ILE A 457 15.94 24.52 -9.98
C ILE A 457 15.89 25.70 -9.01
N THR A 458 16.25 26.87 -9.51
CA THR A 458 16.25 28.14 -8.77
C THR A 458 15.33 29.15 -9.42
N ASP A 459 15.08 30.28 -8.75
CA ASP A 459 14.34 31.40 -9.34
C ASP A 459 14.96 31.89 -10.65
N ALA A 460 16.29 31.86 -10.79
CA ALA A 460 16.96 32.20 -12.04
C ALA A 460 16.63 31.20 -13.16
N THR A 461 16.66 29.90 -12.86
CA THR A 461 16.28 28.82 -13.79
C THR A 461 14.83 29.00 -14.27
N LEU A 462 13.91 29.37 -13.37
CA LEU A 462 12.51 29.62 -13.73
C LEU A 462 12.35 30.89 -14.56
N ALA A 463 13.10 31.95 -14.25
CA ALA A 463 13.11 33.18 -15.02
C ALA A 463 13.61 32.97 -16.46
N GLU A 464 14.68 32.19 -16.64
CA GLU A 464 15.18 31.78 -17.95
C GLU A 464 14.15 30.93 -18.71
N ALA A 465 13.50 29.97 -18.04
CA ALA A 465 12.42 29.18 -18.64
C ALA A 465 11.20 30.04 -19.03
N ALA A 466 10.88 31.08 -18.24
CA ALA A 466 9.83 32.06 -18.57
C ALA A 466 10.17 32.85 -19.85
N GLU A 467 11.43 33.28 -19.99
CA GLU A 467 11.91 33.95 -21.20
C GLU A 467 11.80 33.04 -22.43
N MET A 468 12.13 31.75 -22.29
CA MET A 468 11.94 30.75 -23.36
C MET A 468 10.47 30.54 -23.75
N LEU A 469 9.52 30.85 -22.86
CA LEU A 469 8.09 30.87 -23.12
C LEU A 469 7.60 32.20 -23.73
N GLY A 470 8.48 33.18 -23.91
CA GLY A 470 8.15 34.47 -24.51
C GLY A 470 7.48 35.45 -23.55
N THR A 471 7.67 35.29 -22.24
CA THR A 471 7.14 36.20 -21.19
C THR A 471 8.29 36.85 -20.40
N ASP A 472 7.97 37.79 -19.50
CA ASP A 472 8.97 38.44 -18.65
C ASP A 472 9.76 37.40 -17.82
N SER A 473 11.08 37.60 -17.73
CA SER A 473 12.03 36.72 -17.04
C SER A 473 11.86 36.77 -15.52
N THR A 474 10.80 36.13 -15.01
CA THR A 474 10.52 36.00 -13.58
C THR A 474 9.91 34.62 -13.26
N PRO A 475 10.11 34.08 -12.03
CA PRO A 475 9.54 32.79 -11.63
C PRO A 475 8.01 32.74 -11.72
N VAL A 476 7.34 33.81 -11.32
CA VAL A 476 5.87 33.91 -11.35
C VAL A 476 5.34 33.78 -12.78
N ARG A 477 6.00 34.42 -13.74
CA ARG A 477 5.59 34.40 -15.14
C ARG A 477 5.79 33.04 -15.80
N PHE A 478 6.75 32.24 -15.34
CA PHE A 478 6.85 30.85 -15.78
C PHE A 478 5.56 30.08 -15.51
N PHE A 479 5.01 30.17 -14.29
CA PHE A 479 3.76 29.48 -13.94
C PHE A 479 2.57 30.00 -14.73
N ASP A 480 2.41 31.33 -14.83
CA ASP A 480 1.33 31.94 -15.63
C ASP A 480 1.39 31.48 -17.10
N ALA A 481 2.60 31.39 -17.68
CA ALA A 481 2.80 30.92 -19.04
C ALA A 481 2.52 29.42 -19.17
N VAL A 482 2.96 28.60 -18.21
CA VAL A 482 2.66 27.16 -18.18
C VAL A 482 1.16 26.89 -18.11
N ASP A 483 0.40 27.66 -17.32
CA ASP A 483 -1.06 27.54 -17.23
C ASP A 483 -1.74 27.76 -18.60
N SER A 484 -1.14 28.60 -19.45
CA SER A 484 -1.64 28.88 -20.80
C SER A 484 -1.29 27.81 -21.85
N LEU A 485 -0.43 26.83 -21.51
CA LEU A 485 0.00 25.77 -22.44
C LEU A 485 -0.95 24.57 -22.49
N ASP A 486 -2.04 24.57 -21.71
CA ASP A 486 -2.99 23.46 -21.62
C ASP A 486 -2.30 22.09 -21.45
N LEU A 487 -1.29 22.04 -20.56
CA LEU A 487 -0.47 20.83 -20.37
C LEU A 487 -1.34 19.60 -20.13
N GLN A 488 -2.45 19.73 -19.40
CA GLN A 488 -3.40 18.65 -19.18
C GLN A 488 -3.91 18.04 -20.49
N ALA A 489 -4.34 18.85 -21.45
CA ALA A 489 -4.88 18.39 -22.73
C ALA A 489 -3.79 17.63 -23.53
N HIS A 490 -2.58 18.19 -23.59
CA HIS A 490 -1.43 17.58 -24.25
C HIS A 490 -1.06 16.21 -23.67
N LEU A 491 -0.97 16.15 -22.34
CA LEU A 491 -0.56 14.95 -21.63
C LEU A 491 -1.58 13.84 -21.78
N LEU A 492 -2.87 14.16 -21.62
CA LEU A 492 -3.94 13.19 -21.81
C LEU A 492 -4.00 12.69 -23.26
N ASP A 493 -3.89 13.59 -24.25
CA ASP A 493 -3.87 13.24 -25.69
C ASP A 493 -2.70 12.31 -26.04
N ALA A 494 -1.51 12.60 -25.53
CA ALA A 494 -0.34 11.74 -25.69
C ALA A 494 -0.53 10.33 -25.10
N CYS A 495 -1.47 10.15 -24.17
CA CYS A 495 -1.78 8.86 -23.56
C CYS A 495 -3.02 8.16 -24.13
N ILE A 496 -3.65 8.70 -25.17
CA ILE A 496 -4.81 8.04 -25.79
C ILE A 496 -4.34 6.81 -26.58
N ILE A 497 -4.92 5.65 -26.24
CA ILE A 497 -4.83 4.38 -26.97
C ILE A 497 -6.24 3.78 -27.00
N ASP A 498 -6.74 3.47 -28.20
CA ASP A 498 -8.09 2.93 -28.41
C ASP A 498 -9.21 3.77 -27.76
N ARG A 499 -9.13 5.10 -27.91
CA ARG A 499 -10.09 6.09 -27.36
C ARG A 499 -10.17 6.14 -25.83
N ALA A 500 -9.19 5.59 -25.13
CA ALA A 500 -9.07 5.71 -23.69
C ALA A 500 -7.67 6.18 -23.31
N VAL A 501 -7.55 6.94 -22.22
CA VAL A 501 -6.26 7.27 -21.62
C VAL A 501 -5.67 5.99 -21.04
N ARG A 502 -4.44 5.66 -21.42
CA ARG A 502 -3.69 4.50 -20.92
C ARG A 502 -2.27 4.89 -20.56
N ALA A 503 -1.64 4.08 -19.72
CA ALA A 503 -0.21 4.18 -19.47
C ALA A 503 0.58 3.95 -20.76
N VAL A 504 1.57 4.81 -21.04
CA VAL A 504 2.48 4.71 -22.19
C VAL A 504 3.93 4.83 -21.73
N SER A 505 4.88 4.28 -22.49
CA SER A 505 6.30 4.41 -22.16
C SER A 505 6.76 5.87 -22.20
N LEU A 506 7.80 6.23 -21.43
CA LEU A 506 8.44 7.55 -21.51
C LEU A 506 8.87 7.88 -22.95
N THR A 507 9.41 6.90 -23.67
CA THR A 507 9.72 7.00 -25.10
C THR A 507 8.51 7.37 -25.95
N ASP A 508 7.37 6.70 -25.78
CA ASP A 508 6.18 6.96 -26.58
C ASP A 508 5.56 8.30 -26.25
N MET A 509 5.51 8.68 -24.97
CA MET A 509 5.06 10.01 -24.54
C MET A 509 5.94 11.10 -25.16
N ALA A 510 7.27 10.96 -25.09
CA ALA A 510 8.20 11.91 -25.68
C ALA A 510 8.00 12.08 -27.19
N LYS A 511 7.81 10.98 -27.93
CA LYS A 511 7.54 11.02 -29.38
C LYS A 511 6.21 11.69 -29.71
N ARG A 512 5.18 11.53 -28.88
CA ARG A 512 3.85 12.11 -29.11
C ARG A 512 3.80 13.60 -28.75
N LEU A 513 4.46 14.00 -27.67
CA LEU A 513 4.50 15.41 -27.23
C LEU A 513 5.45 16.25 -28.08
N PHE A 514 6.59 15.70 -28.50
CA PHE A 514 7.64 16.43 -29.22
C PHE A 514 8.09 15.69 -30.51
N PRO A 515 7.18 15.45 -31.47
CA PRO A 515 7.44 14.60 -32.64
C PRO A 515 8.56 15.11 -33.56
N SER A 516 8.83 16.41 -33.56
CA SER A 516 9.84 17.06 -34.41
C SER A 516 11.24 17.14 -33.79
N HIS A 517 11.45 16.61 -32.59
CA HIS A 517 12.70 16.76 -31.83
C HIS A 517 13.45 15.42 -31.70
N ASN A 518 14.75 15.50 -31.40
CA ASN A 518 15.54 14.32 -31.04
C ASN A 518 14.96 13.64 -29.80
N LEU A 519 14.89 12.31 -29.80
CA LEU A 519 14.30 11.52 -28.71
C LEU A 519 14.91 11.81 -27.35
N ASN A 520 16.23 12.02 -27.26
CA ASN A 520 16.87 12.32 -25.97
C ASN A 520 16.41 13.68 -25.41
N ALA A 521 16.38 14.72 -26.24
CA ALA A 521 15.88 16.03 -25.86
C ALA A 521 14.39 15.98 -25.50
N ALA A 522 13.58 15.28 -26.31
CA ALA A 522 12.17 15.05 -26.04
C ALA A 522 11.93 14.35 -24.69
N LYS A 523 12.73 13.34 -24.32
CA LYS A 523 12.67 12.68 -23.01
C LYS A 523 13.00 13.64 -21.86
N GLN A 524 13.99 14.52 -22.04
CA GLN A 524 14.28 15.58 -21.06
C GLN A 524 13.12 16.57 -20.96
N GLY A 525 12.46 16.93 -22.07
CA GLY A 525 11.24 17.73 -22.06
C GLY A 525 10.12 17.12 -21.22
N VAL A 526 9.86 15.81 -21.38
CA VAL A 526 8.87 15.11 -20.54
C VAL A 526 9.28 15.11 -19.07
N ARG A 527 10.55 14.86 -18.76
CA ARG A 527 11.07 14.94 -17.39
C ARG A 527 10.88 16.33 -16.79
N GLY A 528 11.14 17.39 -17.55
CA GLY A 528 10.93 18.78 -17.15
C GLY A 528 9.47 19.07 -16.82
N ILE A 529 8.53 18.61 -17.65
CA ILE A 529 7.08 18.73 -17.39
C ILE A 529 6.69 18.01 -16.08
N LEU A 530 7.23 16.81 -15.84
CA LEU A 530 6.98 16.07 -14.59
C LEU A 530 7.53 16.83 -13.37
N MET A 531 8.71 17.44 -13.49
CA MET A 531 9.29 18.28 -12.43
C MET A 531 8.43 19.53 -12.19
N THR A 532 7.89 20.15 -13.23
CA THR A 532 6.99 21.32 -13.12
C THR A 532 5.83 21.06 -12.17
N SER A 533 5.25 19.85 -12.15
CA SER A 533 4.18 19.49 -11.22
C SER A 533 4.56 19.69 -9.75
N SER A 534 5.80 19.38 -9.37
CA SER A 534 6.30 19.57 -8.00
C SER A 534 6.64 21.03 -7.68
N LEU A 535 6.95 21.83 -8.71
CA LEU A 535 7.26 23.24 -8.55
C LEU A 535 6.00 24.05 -8.21
N PHE A 536 4.83 23.72 -8.78
CA PHE A 536 3.57 24.35 -8.40
C PHE A 536 3.32 24.23 -6.89
N GLU A 537 3.55 23.05 -6.32
CA GLU A 537 3.42 22.80 -4.87
C GLU A 537 4.46 23.57 -4.06
N GLN A 538 5.73 23.56 -4.49
CA GLN A 538 6.81 24.27 -3.80
C GLN A 538 6.60 25.80 -3.73
N TYR A 539 5.94 26.37 -4.74
CA TYR A 539 5.63 27.80 -4.82
C TYR A 539 4.20 28.13 -4.34
N GLU A 540 3.52 27.21 -3.66
CA GLU A 540 2.18 27.38 -3.09
C GLU A 540 1.13 27.88 -4.11
N ARG A 541 1.24 27.38 -5.35
CA ARG A 541 0.31 27.71 -6.44
C ARG A 541 -0.67 26.57 -6.70
N GLU A 542 -1.86 26.95 -7.16
CA GLU A 542 -2.87 25.99 -7.61
C GLU A 542 -2.33 25.21 -8.82
N ARG A 543 -2.40 23.88 -8.74
CA ARG A 543 -1.81 23.00 -9.73
C ARG A 543 -2.70 22.90 -10.97
N THR A 544 -2.15 23.25 -12.13
CA THR A 544 -2.82 23.12 -13.44
C THR A 544 -2.34 21.91 -14.26
N VAL A 545 -1.20 21.32 -13.88
CA VAL A 545 -0.67 20.10 -14.48
C VAL A 545 -1.37 18.88 -13.87
N PRO A 546 -1.87 17.91 -14.66
CA PRO A 546 -2.59 16.77 -14.10
C PRO A 546 -1.69 15.93 -13.18
N SER A 547 -2.33 15.24 -12.24
CA SER A 547 -1.66 14.18 -11.47
C SER A 547 -1.24 13.04 -12.39
N PHE A 548 -0.09 12.44 -12.12
CA PHE A 548 0.41 11.30 -12.90
C PHE A 548 0.57 10.08 -12.02
N ARG A 549 0.30 8.92 -12.61
CA ARG A 549 0.80 7.65 -12.13
C ARG A 549 2.01 7.25 -12.95
N ILE A 550 3.04 6.82 -12.23
CA ILE A 550 4.29 6.33 -12.82
C ILE A 550 4.41 4.86 -12.46
N HIS A 551 4.46 4.02 -13.49
CA HIS A 551 4.57 2.58 -13.35
C HIS A 551 6.04 2.22 -13.52
N CYS A 552 6.68 1.88 -12.40
CA CYS A 552 8.08 1.48 -12.36
C CYS A 552 8.16 -0.05 -12.35
N PHE A 553 8.74 -0.63 -13.40
CA PHE A 553 8.86 -2.08 -13.53
C PHE A 553 10.25 -2.55 -13.14
N PHE A 554 10.34 -3.32 -12.07
CA PHE A 554 11.56 -4.00 -11.64
C PHE A 554 11.30 -5.51 -11.58
N ARG A 555 12.19 -6.29 -12.18
CA ARG A 555 12.18 -7.75 -12.14
C ARG A 555 13.13 -8.21 -11.05
N ASN A 556 12.69 -9.20 -10.26
CA ASN A 556 13.62 -9.89 -9.39
C ASN A 556 14.59 -10.72 -10.24
N ILE A 557 15.89 -10.62 -9.95
CA ILE A 557 16.92 -11.35 -10.67
C ILE A 557 17.17 -12.65 -9.92
N GLU A 558 16.65 -13.75 -10.45
CA GLU A 558 16.79 -15.07 -9.83
C GLU A 558 18.23 -15.60 -9.91
N GLY A 559 18.95 -15.19 -10.95
CA GLY A 559 20.33 -15.55 -11.22
C GLY A 559 20.76 -15.05 -12.59
N LEU A 560 22.01 -15.31 -12.95
CA LEU A 560 22.53 -15.12 -14.30
C LEU A 560 23.04 -16.46 -14.83
N TRP A 561 23.08 -16.60 -16.15
CA TRP A 561 23.60 -17.79 -16.80
C TRP A 561 24.83 -17.45 -17.62
N ALA A 562 25.79 -18.36 -17.68
CA ALA A 562 27.02 -18.16 -18.42
C ALA A 562 27.24 -19.30 -19.41
N SER A 563 27.79 -18.96 -20.58
CA SER A 563 28.27 -19.98 -21.51
C SER A 563 29.49 -20.72 -20.92
N SER A 564 29.56 -22.03 -21.15
CA SER A 564 30.68 -22.86 -20.72
C SER A 564 31.98 -22.62 -21.51
N LYS A 565 31.92 -21.90 -22.63
CA LYS A 565 33.09 -21.54 -23.43
C LYS A 565 33.62 -20.17 -23.01
N PRO A 566 34.84 -20.07 -22.47
CA PRO A 566 35.46 -18.79 -22.14
C PRO A 566 35.52 -17.83 -23.34
N LEU A 567 35.32 -16.54 -23.09
CA LEU A 567 35.55 -15.51 -24.11
C LEU A 567 37.05 -15.33 -24.35
N ALA A 568 37.47 -15.29 -25.61
CA ALA A 568 38.86 -15.02 -25.96
C ALA A 568 39.17 -13.52 -25.77
N GLY A 569 40.36 -13.21 -25.24
CA GLY A 569 40.85 -11.85 -25.14
C GLY A 569 40.25 -11.01 -24.00
N THR A 570 39.61 -11.64 -23.00
CA THR A 570 39.20 -10.89 -21.80
C THR A 570 40.43 -10.52 -20.96
N PRO A 571 40.53 -9.30 -20.42
CA PRO A 571 41.69 -8.87 -19.63
C PRO A 571 41.94 -9.72 -18.37
N ASP A 572 40.91 -10.41 -17.88
CA ASP A 572 40.87 -11.14 -16.62
C ASP A 572 40.97 -12.66 -16.77
N ASN A 573 41.11 -13.18 -18.01
CA ASN A 573 41.13 -14.61 -18.33
C ASN A 573 40.03 -15.41 -17.61
N ARG A 574 38.84 -14.82 -17.46
CA ARG A 574 37.73 -15.46 -16.75
C ARG A 574 37.38 -16.81 -17.39
N PRO A 575 37.13 -17.85 -16.59
CA PRO A 575 37.00 -19.22 -17.10
C PRO A 575 35.58 -19.52 -17.65
N ILE A 576 34.79 -18.49 -17.94
CA ILE A 576 33.40 -18.59 -18.41
C ILE A 576 33.15 -17.63 -19.58
N GLY A 577 32.12 -17.92 -20.36
CA GLY A 577 31.72 -17.14 -21.54
C GLY A 577 30.76 -16.00 -21.25
N LYS A 578 30.09 -15.55 -22.32
CA LYS A 578 29.06 -14.51 -22.30
C LYS A 578 27.95 -14.80 -21.28
N LEU A 579 27.47 -13.75 -20.62
CA LEU A 579 26.39 -13.78 -19.65
C LEU A 579 25.01 -13.67 -20.31
N TYR A 580 24.01 -14.25 -19.67
CA TYR A 580 22.62 -14.26 -20.11
C TYR A 580 21.68 -14.01 -18.93
N PRO A 581 20.60 -13.23 -19.13
CA PRO A 581 19.66 -12.85 -18.07
C PRO A 581 18.51 -13.85 -17.90
N ASP A 582 18.34 -14.77 -18.85
CA ASP A 582 17.32 -15.80 -18.84
C ASP A 582 17.94 -17.17 -19.16
N THR A 583 17.26 -18.23 -18.71
CA THR A 583 17.66 -19.61 -18.98
C THR A 583 17.70 -19.87 -20.48
N ARG A 584 18.79 -20.50 -20.93
CA ARG A 584 18.91 -21.05 -22.28
C ARG A 584 19.78 -22.30 -22.23
N ILE A 585 19.60 -23.18 -23.21
CA ILE A 585 20.29 -24.48 -23.25
C ILE A 585 21.67 -24.34 -23.93
N ILE A 586 21.76 -23.47 -24.94
CA ILE A 586 22.95 -23.27 -25.77
C ILE A 586 23.17 -21.78 -26.03
N SER A 587 24.43 -21.35 -26.11
CA SER A 587 24.85 -20.00 -26.47
C SER A 587 24.77 -19.77 -27.99
N ASP A 588 24.91 -18.51 -28.40
CA ASP A 588 24.92 -18.12 -29.82
C ASP A 588 26.03 -18.86 -30.63
N GLY A 589 27.08 -19.35 -29.94
CA GLY A 589 28.19 -20.11 -30.51
C GLY A 589 28.12 -21.64 -30.33
N GLY A 590 26.97 -22.19 -29.93
CA GLY A 590 26.81 -23.66 -29.85
C GLY A 590 27.30 -24.30 -28.53
N HIS A 591 27.60 -23.51 -27.50
CA HIS A 591 28.13 -24.01 -26.23
C HIS A 591 27.06 -24.06 -25.13
N ARG A 592 27.14 -25.03 -24.20
CA ARG A 592 26.21 -25.15 -23.07
C ARG A 592 26.15 -23.86 -22.26
N VAL A 593 24.96 -23.50 -21.80
CA VAL A 593 24.73 -22.35 -20.91
C VAL A 593 24.18 -22.89 -19.60
N LEU A 594 24.81 -22.50 -18.51
CA LEU A 594 24.58 -23.02 -17.17
C LEU A 594 24.45 -21.88 -16.17
N GLU A 595 23.85 -22.17 -15.01
CA GLU A 595 23.65 -21.21 -13.93
C GLU A 595 25.00 -20.71 -13.40
N LEU A 596 25.21 -19.39 -13.33
CA LEU A 596 26.45 -18.81 -12.84
C LEU A 596 26.42 -18.81 -11.31
N LEU A 597 27.39 -19.48 -10.72
CA LEU A 597 27.60 -19.52 -9.28
C LEU A 597 28.93 -18.84 -8.93
N TYR A 598 29.06 -18.41 -7.68
CA TYR A 598 30.30 -17.79 -7.19
C TYR A 598 30.59 -18.18 -5.74
N CYS A 599 31.86 -18.07 -5.35
CA CYS A 599 32.26 -18.19 -3.96
C CYS A 599 32.20 -16.83 -3.27
N GLU A 600 31.38 -16.71 -2.21
CA GLU A 600 31.25 -15.50 -1.41
C GLU A 600 32.56 -15.05 -0.73
N HIS A 601 33.56 -15.93 -0.63
CA HIS A 601 34.83 -15.63 0.03
C HIS A 601 35.90 -15.10 -0.92
N CYS A 602 36.14 -15.80 -2.03
CA CYS A 602 37.24 -15.49 -2.95
C CYS A 602 36.78 -15.00 -4.33
N GLY A 603 35.47 -14.95 -4.59
CA GLY A 603 34.92 -14.48 -5.86
C GLY A 603 35.19 -15.41 -7.05
N THR A 604 35.67 -16.63 -6.83
CA THR A 604 35.79 -17.67 -7.88
C THR A 604 34.41 -18.03 -8.42
N VAL A 605 34.31 -18.28 -9.72
CA VAL A 605 33.06 -18.64 -10.40
C VAL A 605 32.95 -20.14 -10.69
N PHE A 606 31.72 -20.63 -10.71
CA PHE A 606 31.37 -22.00 -11.05
C PHE A 606 30.14 -22.01 -11.97
N LEU A 607 29.90 -23.14 -12.63
CA LEU A 607 28.71 -23.38 -13.43
C LEU A 607 27.85 -24.44 -12.75
N GLY A 608 26.58 -24.14 -12.54
CA GLY A 608 25.59 -25.00 -11.93
C GLY A 608 24.57 -25.50 -12.94
N GLY A 609 24.12 -26.75 -12.82
CA GLY A 609 23.04 -27.27 -13.64
C GLY A 609 22.37 -28.48 -13.00
N GLN A 610 21.15 -28.76 -13.44
CA GLN A 610 20.44 -29.97 -13.06
C GLN A 610 21.04 -31.19 -13.74
N LYS A 611 21.16 -32.29 -13.00
CA LYS A 611 21.72 -33.53 -13.52
C LYS A 611 20.66 -34.28 -14.33
N LEU A 612 20.96 -34.52 -15.59
CA LEU A 612 20.28 -35.51 -16.42
C LEU A 612 21.21 -36.71 -16.58
N VAL A 613 20.74 -37.90 -16.22
CA VAL A 613 21.47 -39.15 -16.50
C VAL A 613 21.02 -39.64 -17.88
N THR A 614 21.96 -39.72 -18.82
CA THR A 614 21.69 -40.21 -20.18
C THR A 614 21.55 -41.74 -20.19
N PRO A 615 20.97 -42.34 -21.25
CA PRO A 615 20.90 -43.80 -21.39
C PRO A 615 22.28 -44.50 -21.34
N GLU A 616 23.34 -43.76 -21.65
CA GLU A 616 24.74 -44.21 -21.63
C GLU A 616 25.39 -44.07 -20.23
N GLN A 617 24.60 -43.74 -19.20
CA GLN A 617 25.04 -43.48 -17.81
C GLN A 617 25.96 -42.27 -17.65
N GLU A 618 25.98 -41.36 -18.62
CA GLU A 618 26.67 -40.08 -18.49
C GLU A 618 25.80 -39.06 -17.75
N ILE A 619 26.42 -38.11 -17.06
CA ILE A 619 25.72 -36.99 -16.40
C ILE A 619 25.87 -35.75 -17.26
N GLU A 620 24.75 -35.28 -17.78
CA GLU A 620 24.64 -33.98 -18.44
C GLU A 620 24.09 -32.92 -17.47
N LEU A 621 24.62 -31.70 -17.55
CA LEU A 621 24.10 -30.56 -16.79
C LEU A 621 23.17 -29.72 -17.67
N LEU A 622 21.96 -29.49 -17.16
CA LEU A 622 20.91 -28.69 -17.82
C LEU A 622 20.63 -27.39 -17.06
N SER A 623 20.27 -26.34 -17.78
CA SER A 623 19.81 -25.07 -17.20
C SER A 623 18.36 -25.09 -16.73
N THR A 624 17.59 -26.13 -17.09
CA THR A 624 16.18 -26.31 -16.73
C THR A 624 15.90 -27.72 -16.22
N THR A 625 14.78 -27.91 -15.51
CA THR A 625 14.38 -29.22 -14.96
C THR A 625 14.02 -30.22 -16.07
N PRO A 626 14.59 -31.45 -16.08
CA PRO A 626 14.20 -32.51 -17.01
C PRO A 626 12.92 -33.25 -16.58
N ASP A 627 12.50 -33.14 -15.31
CA ASP A 627 11.27 -33.72 -14.74
C ASP A 627 10.06 -32.78 -14.95
N ILE A 628 9.28 -33.05 -16.00
CA ILE A 628 8.08 -32.27 -16.37
C ILE A 628 6.85 -32.69 -15.55
N GLU A 629 6.83 -33.92 -15.00
CA GLU A 629 5.66 -34.49 -14.32
C GLU A 629 5.45 -33.95 -12.89
N GLY A 630 6.48 -33.37 -12.27
CA GLY A 630 6.43 -32.77 -10.93
C GLY A 630 5.96 -31.29 -10.86
N ILE A 631 5.50 -30.71 -11.98
CA ILE A 631 5.06 -29.30 -12.06
C ILE A 631 3.56 -29.22 -11.72
N PRO A 632 3.12 -28.35 -10.77
CA PRO A 632 3.82 -27.16 -10.24
C PRO A 632 4.43 -27.31 -8.84
N GLU A 633 4.20 -28.43 -8.15
CA GLU A 633 4.50 -28.60 -6.72
C GLU A 633 6.01 -28.61 -6.38
N ARG A 634 6.88 -29.04 -7.32
CA ARG A 634 8.34 -29.15 -7.10
C ARG A 634 9.16 -27.89 -7.44
N GLN A 635 8.56 -26.80 -7.92
CA GLN A 635 9.29 -25.54 -8.19
C GLN A 635 9.82 -24.83 -6.91
N ALA A 636 9.56 -25.38 -5.72
CA ALA A 636 9.82 -24.73 -4.43
C ALA A 636 11.29 -24.63 -4.01
N ALA A 637 12.26 -25.21 -4.74
CA ALA A 637 13.68 -24.99 -4.51
C ALA A 637 14.29 -24.05 -5.58
N ARG A 638 13.80 -22.80 -5.64
CA ARG A 638 14.44 -21.74 -6.45
C ARG A 638 15.87 -21.45 -6.02
N PHE A 639 16.13 -21.61 -4.72
CA PHE A 639 17.40 -21.38 -4.07
C PHE A 639 18.38 -22.54 -4.27
N VAL A 640 19.55 -22.27 -4.87
CA VAL A 640 20.61 -23.26 -5.12
C VAL A 640 21.02 -23.99 -3.83
N GLU A 641 21.02 -23.29 -2.70
CA GLU A 641 21.36 -23.82 -1.37
C GLU A 641 20.37 -24.87 -0.83
N ARG A 642 19.18 -25.00 -1.43
CA ARG A 642 18.18 -26.01 -1.07
C ARG A 642 18.20 -27.23 -1.99
N ARG A 643 19.00 -27.24 -3.06
CA ARG A 643 19.05 -28.34 -4.03
C ARG A 643 19.92 -29.48 -3.52
N THR A 644 19.49 -30.71 -3.75
CA THR A 644 20.24 -31.89 -3.30
C THR A 644 21.37 -32.26 -4.26
N TYR A 645 22.38 -32.97 -3.76
CA TYR A 645 23.46 -33.52 -4.60
C TYR A 645 22.93 -34.42 -5.73
N ARG A 646 21.79 -35.10 -5.54
CA ARG A 646 21.22 -35.99 -6.56
C ARG A 646 20.66 -35.20 -7.75
N GLU A 647 20.14 -34.01 -7.50
CA GLU A 647 19.43 -33.20 -8.49
C GLU A 647 20.34 -32.18 -9.18
N PHE A 648 21.38 -31.70 -8.50
CA PHE A 648 22.18 -30.56 -8.96
C PHE A 648 23.68 -30.85 -8.98
N GLY A 649 24.35 -30.40 -10.03
CA GLY A 649 25.78 -30.51 -10.24
C GLY A 649 26.45 -29.14 -10.31
N VAL A 650 27.65 -29.06 -9.73
CA VAL A 650 28.51 -27.87 -9.80
C VAL A 650 29.77 -28.25 -10.56
N PHE A 651 30.06 -27.52 -11.63
CA PHE A 651 31.26 -27.63 -12.43
C PHE A 651 32.16 -26.43 -12.15
N TRP A 652 33.41 -26.70 -11.79
CA TRP A 652 34.42 -25.66 -11.62
C TRP A 652 35.27 -25.55 -12.89
N PRO A 653 35.08 -24.52 -13.73
CA PRO A 653 35.96 -24.30 -14.86
C PRO A 653 37.29 -23.74 -14.35
N GLN A 654 38.31 -24.60 -14.32
CA GLN A 654 39.65 -24.24 -13.84
C GLN A 654 40.31 -23.18 -14.73
N GLY A 655 40.08 -23.19 -16.05
CA GLY A 655 40.80 -22.31 -16.98
C GLY A 655 42.32 -22.51 -16.86
N ASP A 656 43.08 -21.42 -16.87
CA ASP A 656 44.56 -21.42 -16.69
C ASP A 656 45.01 -21.43 -15.21
N GLN A 657 44.11 -21.76 -14.28
CA GLN A 657 44.43 -21.76 -12.85
C GLN A 657 45.18 -23.03 -12.46
N GLU A 658 46.14 -22.94 -11.53
CA GLU A 658 46.74 -24.12 -10.92
C GLU A 658 45.75 -24.77 -9.94
N TYR A 659 45.31 -26.00 -10.25
CA TYR A 659 44.54 -26.83 -9.33
C TYR A 659 45.50 -27.69 -8.50
N ASP A 660 45.78 -27.23 -7.28
CA ASP A 660 46.49 -28.04 -6.31
C ASP A 660 45.50 -28.98 -5.63
N LYS A 661 45.50 -30.26 -6.02
CA LYS A 661 44.52 -31.28 -5.58
C LYS A 661 44.66 -31.49 -4.07
N PRO A 662 43.81 -30.88 -3.22
CA PRO A 662 44.03 -30.95 -1.80
C PRO A 662 43.62 -32.35 -1.33
N SER A 663 44.49 -33.02 -0.56
CA SER A 663 44.19 -34.33 0.04
C SER A 663 42.99 -34.31 0.99
N ARG A 664 42.55 -33.10 1.41
CA ARG A 664 41.33 -32.86 2.17
C ARG A 664 40.85 -31.43 1.92
N TRP A 665 39.57 -31.24 1.58
CA TRP A 665 38.95 -29.91 1.52
C TRP A 665 38.97 -29.32 2.94
N ARG A 666 39.77 -28.28 3.17
CA ARG A 666 39.81 -27.56 4.44
C ARG A 666 39.15 -26.21 4.21
N HIS A 667 38.01 -25.98 4.85
CA HIS A 667 37.45 -24.63 4.97
C HIS A 667 38.55 -23.74 5.56
N SER A 668 38.90 -22.62 4.90
CA SER A 668 39.87 -21.70 5.48
C SER A 668 39.35 -21.27 6.85
N LYS A 669 40.22 -21.30 7.87
CA LYS A 669 39.85 -20.78 9.19
C LYS A 669 39.55 -19.30 9.01
N PHE A 670 38.34 -18.89 9.40
CA PHE A 670 37.87 -17.50 9.43
C PHE A 670 38.89 -16.60 10.14
N ARG A 671 39.84 -16.01 9.41
CA ARG A 671 40.77 -14.98 9.91
C ARG A 671 41.07 -13.95 8.84
N GLU A 672 40.60 -12.74 9.13
CA GLU A 672 41.23 -11.45 8.79
C GLU A 672 41.44 -11.12 7.30
N ILE A 673 40.35 -10.86 6.55
CA ILE A 673 40.42 -10.05 5.31
C ILE A 673 39.45 -8.84 5.35
N ARG A 674 38.61 -8.69 6.38
CA ARG A 674 37.66 -7.56 6.51
C ARG A 674 38.17 -6.32 7.30
N ARG A 675 39.49 -6.15 7.46
CA ARG A 675 40.08 -4.93 8.08
C ARG A 675 40.73 -3.94 7.11
N GLY A 676 40.46 -4.05 5.80
CA GLY A 676 41.11 -3.22 4.77
C GLY A 676 40.21 -2.34 3.91
N ARG A 677 38.95 -2.08 4.27
CA ARG A 677 38.08 -1.11 3.56
C ARG A 677 37.18 -0.37 4.54
N ASN A 678 37.81 0.47 5.34
CA ASN A 678 37.24 1.70 5.90
C ASN A 678 38.43 2.66 6.02
N ALA A 679 38.74 3.30 4.90
CA ALA A 679 39.52 4.52 4.79
C ALA A 679 38.93 5.29 3.61
#